data_AF-A0A9D2S2Z1-F1
#
_entry.id   AF-A0A9D2S2Z1-F1
#
_cell.length_a   1.000
_cell.length_b   1.000
_cell.length_c   1.000
_cell.angle_alpha   90.00
_cell.angle_beta   90.00
_cell.angle_gamma   90.00
#
_symmetry.space_group_name_H-M   'P 1'
#
loop_
_entity.id
_entity.type
_entity.pdbx_description
1 polymer ?
#
loop_
_entity_poly.entity_id
_entity_poly.type
_entity_poly.pdbx_seq_one_letter_code
_entity_poly.pdbx_strand_id
1 'polypeptide(L)'
;MEKQNQPHEVYRRAAARPNPPGPNPPRRKPPQGGSRRRAIALAAVCVLAVVLTIVIVVLAGRSQGPTEPAVPDVGESAGAWAKNENGFYFNDAGEVILAATSKGIDVSKYQGQVDWEAARAAGVEFAILRCGYGSEWNGEGEYNQDDETWEYNADECTRLGIPFGTYLYSYATTEEQARLEADHVARLLGLKAPDHEGLADYTSKPYQLSLPVYYDLEDAAITGLFPEEMAHLTSVFFEQLESYGYTGEQGIYASLNWTRARLSDPAFDPWRDNFWIARFNSTLGYTGAYTMWQASYTEPGASYGVQSETVDIDFVMEELRVTGFTDAKVSGAEPSFTNDTYQNILWLPNVKDKVTMTTDEVTEKEGGQRVFWQTSDENVATVNKKGVVTAVGEGSCTLTATLADGRQSVDVTVRVGPVDVTIYATGNLRGTADNGTVSLADVAALHADDPDSILLDAGGSVQGAANTSLTGGMDMLSSMNYAGYDLQVFGASDLAFGAERLVEDAAVTSGPSIASTLQNEDGTPLFYRSTSWSRNRITNGLQEVVQRAGKTIGFFSLENAGVYAHAQVSTAEQSQIASEQVAALRAKGAQAIVCVAGAETAVDAETLAGLGVNAVLTLNPDEATRTEHGLTILNAAGGLNSVAALTLTFGTDGSITAAAETVAAASLQAARSSLSADAQTAYDSTATGLTALAQGDESVRAQELFTFEENADADETISFGNFVAEVYLAYAEGSRDAWTAQAALQDAALAVTEDMTLTAVAGGVSELEYGAVTRGDLLDALPAGARLQLVCTTAEAVSQLLDTGSVAETYDDSLVPYYGEGNVLLITDTDTLANLSDQNYTILMDYGDVFWDIRMNINDRTENFAQPFVLPEAPQYGAGRNG
;
A
#
# COMPACT_ATOMS: atom_id res chain seq x y z
N MET A 1 -87.29 13.53 97.66
CA MET A 1 -87.19 12.68 98.87
C MET A 1 -86.78 11.29 98.42
N GLU A 2 -86.12 10.53 99.30
CA GLU A 2 -85.98 9.06 99.25
C GLU A 2 -85.13 8.37 98.16
N LYS A 3 -84.68 7.16 98.54
CA LYS A 3 -84.46 5.88 97.81
C LYS A 3 -84.01 5.85 96.34
N GLN A 4 -83.08 4.91 96.07
CA GLN A 4 -82.79 4.21 94.80
C GLN A 4 -82.72 5.04 93.50
N ASN A 5 -81.50 5.28 93.01
CA ASN A 5 -81.06 4.85 91.65
C ASN A 5 -79.56 5.09 91.39
N GLN A 6 -79.04 4.46 90.32
CA GLN A 6 -77.80 4.77 89.59
C GLN A 6 -77.86 6.18 88.90
N PRO A 7 -76.87 6.66 88.10
CA PRO A 7 -75.54 6.13 87.71
C PRO A 7 -74.35 7.15 87.82
N HIS A 8 -73.12 6.74 87.39
CA HIS A 8 -71.99 7.49 86.73
C HIS A 8 -71.63 8.96 87.14
N GLU A 9 -70.41 9.54 87.04
CA GLU A 9 -69.20 9.34 86.21
C GLU A 9 -67.98 10.14 86.81
N VAL A 10 -66.76 10.04 86.21
CA VAL A 10 -65.63 11.03 86.06
C VAL A 10 -65.52 12.26 87.00
N TYR A 11 -64.36 12.79 87.43
CA TYR A 11 -62.99 12.38 87.83
C TYR A 11 -62.36 13.66 88.47
N ARG A 12 -61.61 13.61 89.60
CA ARG A 12 -61.29 14.84 90.38
C ARG A 12 -59.79 15.22 90.47
N ARG A 13 -59.51 16.50 90.16
CA ARG A 13 -58.30 17.27 90.56
C ARG A 13 -58.28 17.60 92.06
N ALA A 14 -57.11 17.96 92.61
CA ALA A 14 -56.85 19.08 93.55
C ALA A 14 -55.37 19.04 94.05
N ALA A 15 -54.70 20.11 94.53
CA ALA A 15 -54.83 21.57 94.41
C ALA A 15 -53.51 22.24 94.93
N ALA A 16 -53.42 23.58 95.01
CA ALA A 16 -52.16 24.35 95.15
C ALA A 16 -52.12 25.38 96.32
N ARG A 17 -51.03 26.20 96.39
CA ARG A 17 -50.74 27.44 97.20
C ARG A 17 -49.73 27.26 98.38
N PRO A 18 -49.10 28.33 98.96
CA PRO A 18 -48.63 29.65 98.44
C PRO A 18 -47.19 30.08 98.92
N ASN A 19 -46.77 31.32 98.60
CA ASN A 19 -45.49 32.02 98.94
C ASN A 19 -45.47 32.71 100.34
N PRO A 20 -44.41 33.43 100.79
CA PRO A 20 -42.95 33.16 100.95
C PRO A 20 -42.51 33.48 102.43
N PRO A 21 -41.49 34.31 102.82
CA PRO A 21 -40.06 34.47 102.45
C PRO A 21 -39.06 34.37 103.66
N GLY A 22 -37.74 34.59 103.46
CA GLY A 22 -36.78 35.08 104.49
C GLY A 22 -35.58 34.16 104.88
N PRO A 23 -34.43 34.67 105.40
CA PRO A 23 -33.11 34.01 105.23
C PRO A 23 -32.35 33.59 106.51
N ASN A 24 -31.37 32.65 106.36
CA ASN A 24 -30.07 32.47 107.08
C ASN A 24 -29.56 30.99 106.94
N PRO A 25 -28.33 30.61 107.35
CA PRO A 25 -26.99 31.13 107.00
C PRO A 25 -26.10 29.96 106.42
N PRO A 26 -24.76 30.07 106.19
CA PRO A 26 -24.06 29.20 105.22
C PRO A 26 -23.50 27.88 105.77
N ARG A 27 -23.47 26.82 104.93
CA ARG A 27 -22.68 25.59 105.17
C ARG A 27 -22.03 24.99 103.89
N ARG A 28 -20.70 24.87 103.95
CA ARG A 28 -19.73 23.98 103.26
C ARG A 28 -20.10 23.26 101.94
N LYS A 29 -19.24 23.42 100.92
CA LYS A 29 -19.10 22.52 99.74
C LYS A 29 -18.53 21.15 100.15
N PRO A 30 -18.96 20.05 99.51
CA PRO A 30 -18.08 19.32 98.56
C PRO A 30 -18.88 18.70 97.36
N PRO A 31 -18.28 17.83 96.52
CA PRO A 31 -17.24 18.10 95.54
C PRO A 31 -17.77 18.05 94.08
N GLN A 32 -17.06 18.68 93.14
CA GLN A 32 -17.37 18.60 91.70
C GLN A 32 -16.45 17.60 90.97
N GLY A 33 -16.98 17.00 89.90
CA GLY A 33 -16.18 16.53 88.75
C GLY A 33 -15.88 15.03 88.68
N GLY A 34 -16.68 14.29 87.90
CA GLY A 34 -16.39 12.89 87.58
C GLY A 34 -17.19 12.31 86.41
N SER A 35 -18.53 12.40 86.45
CA SER A 35 -19.40 11.75 85.45
C SER A 35 -19.36 12.39 84.07
N ARG A 36 -19.42 13.73 83.95
CA ARG A 36 -19.45 14.43 82.65
C ARG A 36 -18.21 14.16 81.78
N ARG A 37 -16.99 14.11 82.35
CA ARG A 37 -15.78 13.81 81.57
C ARG A 37 -15.76 12.37 81.06
N ARG A 38 -16.26 11.40 81.83
CA ARG A 38 -16.40 10.00 81.37
C ARG A 38 -17.47 9.85 80.29
N ALA A 39 -18.61 10.54 80.41
CA ALA A 39 -19.64 10.55 79.38
C ALA A 39 -19.17 11.20 78.06
N ILE A 40 -18.45 12.32 78.13
CA ILE A 40 -17.87 12.98 76.95
C ILE A 40 -16.76 12.12 76.32
N ALA A 41 -15.90 11.49 77.12
CA ALA A 41 -14.88 10.58 76.60
C ALA A 41 -15.50 9.34 75.94
N LEU A 42 -16.55 8.76 76.52
CA LEU A 42 -17.25 7.61 75.94
C LEU A 42 -17.97 8.02 74.63
N ALA A 43 -18.62 9.18 74.60
CA ALA A 43 -19.23 9.71 73.38
C ALA A 43 -18.18 10.00 72.29
N ALA A 44 -17.02 10.57 72.65
CA ALA A 44 -15.92 10.80 71.72
C ALA A 44 -15.34 9.48 71.19
N VAL A 45 -15.19 8.44 72.02
CA VAL A 45 -14.78 7.09 71.58
C VAL A 45 -15.84 6.45 70.68
N CYS A 46 -17.14 6.60 70.97
CA CYS A 46 -18.20 6.11 70.09
C CYS A 46 -18.23 6.85 68.75
N VAL A 47 -18.05 8.18 68.74
CA VAL A 47 -17.94 8.96 67.49
C VAL A 47 -16.68 8.58 66.72
N LEU A 48 -15.54 8.40 67.39
CA LEU A 48 -14.30 7.94 66.75
C LEU A 48 -14.46 6.52 66.18
N ALA A 49 -15.14 5.62 66.89
CA ALA A 49 -15.44 4.28 66.43
C ALA A 49 -16.42 4.28 65.24
N VAL A 50 -17.46 5.14 65.26
CA VAL A 50 -18.38 5.31 64.12
C VAL A 50 -17.66 5.93 62.91
N VAL A 51 -16.82 6.95 63.11
CA VAL A 51 -15.98 7.52 62.04
C VAL A 51 -14.99 6.49 61.51
N LEU A 52 -14.33 5.71 62.37
CA LEU A 52 -13.43 4.64 61.95
C LEU A 52 -14.19 3.52 61.22
N THR A 53 -15.40 3.19 61.64
CA THR A 53 -16.26 2.21 60.96
C THR A 53 -16.74 2.73 59.62
N ILE A 54 -17.12 4.01 59.52
CA ILE A 54 -17.45 4.66 58.24
C ILE A 54 -16.22 4.71 57.34
N VAL A 55 -15.04 5.04 57.86
CA VAL A 55 -13.77 5.01 57.10
C VAL A 55 -13.43 3.59 56.64
N ILE A 56 -13.62 2.56 57.48
CA ILE A 56 -13.43 1.16 57.10
C ILE A 56 -14.48 0.73 56.05
N VAL A 57 -15.74 1.13 56.20
CA VAL A 57 -16.82 0.83 55.23
C VAL A 57 -16.66 1.62 53.93
N VAL A 58 -16.04 2.81 53.95
CA VAL A 58 -15.69 3.58 52.75
C VAL A 58 -14.40 3.04 52.10
N LEU A 59 -13.47 2.49 52.87
CA LEU A 59 -12.26 1.84 52.35
C LEU A 59 -12.53 0.41 51.83
N ALA A 60 -13.50 -0.30 52.41
CA ALA A 60 -13.94 -1.63 51.96
C ALA A 60 -15.11 -1.58 50.97
N GLY A 61 -15.89 -0.50 50.99
CA GLY A 61 -16.99 -0.21 50.07
C GLY A 61 -16.59 0.69 48.89
N ARG A 62 -15.35 1.19 48.87
CA ARG A 62 -14.63 1.33 47.60
C ARG A 62 -14.43 -0.08 47.08
N SER A 63 -15.37 -0.55 46.26
CA SER A 63 -15.14 -1.70 45.40
C SER A 63 -13.82 -1.45 44.70
N GLN A 64 -12.83 -2.30 44.95
CA GLN A 64 -11.78 -2.45 43.97
C GLN A 64 -12.53 -2.94 42.73
N GLY A 65 -12.58 -2.10 41.68
CA GLY A 65 -13.24 -2.45 40.43
C GLY A 65 -12.69 -3.78 39.89
N PRO A 66 -13.32 -4.36 38.86
CA PRO A 66 -13.03 -5.72 38.38
C PRO A 66 -11.53 -6.07 38.39
N THR A 67 -11.20 -7.28 38.81
CA THR A 67 -9.82 -7.78 38.87
C THR A 67 -9.35 -8.41 37.56
N GLU A 68 -10.31 -8.78 36.71
CA GLU A 68 -10.18 -9.36 35.38
C GLU A 68 -11.31 -8.74 34.52
N PRO A 69 -11.20 -8.71 33.17
CA PRO A 69 -12.30 -8.33 32.30
C PRO A 69 -13.57 -9.15 32.56
N ALA A 70 -14.74 -8.59 32.26
CA ALA A 70 -15.93 -9.41 32.10
C ALA A 70 -15.80 -10.32 30.85
N VAL A 71 -16.58 -11.40 30.80
CA VAL A 71 -16.79 -12.18 29.57
C VAL A 71 -18.14 -11.74 29.00
N PRO A 72 -18.21 -11.16 27.79
CA PRO A 72 -19.47 -10.73 27.20
C PRO A 72 -20.43 -11.91 26.99
N ASP A 73 -21.66 -11.79 27.49
CA ASP A 73 -22.75 -12.70 27.11
C ASP A 73 -23.31 -12.24 25.75
N VAL A 74 -22.67 -12.69 24.68
CA VAL A 74 -23.03 -12.28 23.31
C VAL A 74 -24.39 -12.79 22.85
N GLY A 75 -24.95 -13.81 23.50
CA GLY A 75 -26.24 -14.42 23.15
C GLY A 75 -26.23 -15.20 21.82
N GLU A 76 -27.41 -15.52 21.31
CA GLU A 76 -27.60 -16.09 19.96
C GLU A 76 -27.64 -14.98 18.90
N SER A 77 -27.24 -15.29 17.65
CA SER A 77 -27.31 -14.36 16.52
C SER A 77 -28.76 -14.00 16.17
N ALA A 78 -29.01 -12.73 15.90
CA ALA A 78 -30.29 -12.23 15.41
C ALA A 78 -30.44 -12.32 13.87
N GLY A 79 -29.44 -12.86 13.18
CA GLY A 79 -29.30 -12.81 11.72
C GLY A 79 -28.33 -11.73 11.26
N ALA A 80 -28.06 -11.70 9.95
CA ALA A 80 -27.14 -10.75 9.33
C ALA A 80 -27.54 -9.30 9.66
N TRP A 81 -26.56 -8.51 10.13
CA TRP A 81 -26.67 -7.08 10.43
C TRP A 81 -27.77 -6.71 11.45
N ALA A 82 -28.22 -7.68 12.25
CA ALA A 82 -29.30 -7.50 13.23
C ALA A 82 -28.76 -7.38 14.66
N LYS A 83 -29.41 -6.54 15.48
CA LYS A 83 -29.14 -6.44 16.92
C LYS A 83 -29.93 -7.52 17.66
N ASN A 84 -29.28 -8.29 18.54
CA ASN A 84 -29.99 -9.24 19.40
C ASN A 84 -30.47 -8.60 20.72
N GLU A 85 -31.20 -9.38 21.54
CA GLU A 85 -31.73 -8.91 22.84
C GLU A 85 -30.63 -8.52 23.84
N ASN A 86 -29.42 -9.04 23.69
CA ASN A 86 -28.24 -8.69 24.50
C ASN A 86 -27.53 -7.42 23.99
N GLY A 87 -28.02 -6.80 22.91
CA GLY A 87 -27.51 -5.55 22.37
C GLY A 87 -26.23 -5.69 21.53
N PHE A 88 -26.01 -6.85 20.92
CA PHE A 88 -24.90 -7.12 20.01
C PHE A 88 -25.36 -7.23 18.56
N TYR A 89 -24.54 -6.73 17.64
CA TYR A 89 -24.71 -6.87 16.20
C TYR A 89 -23.97 -8.10 15.66
N PHE A 90 -24.43 -8.62 14.53
CA PHE A 90 -23.84 -9.81 13.88
C PHE A 90 -23.57 -9.54 12.40
N ASN A 91 -22.51 -10.15 11.85
CA ASN A 91 -22.19 -10.10 10.41
C ASN A 91 -23.03 -11.12 9.61
N ASP A 92 -22.87 -11.13 8.28
CA ASP A 92 -23.48 -12.10 7.37
C ASP A 92 -23.08 -13.56 7.63
N ALA A 93 -21.88 -13.80 8.18
CA ALA A 93 -21.42 -15.11 8.64
C ALA A 93 -22.07 -15.56 9.97
N GLY A 94 -22.83 -14.67 10.65
CA GLY A 94 -23.48 -14.94 11.93
C GLY A 94 -22.59 -14.79 13.17
N GLU A 95 -21.42 -14.18 13.01
CA GLU A 95 -20.44 -13.86 14.06
C GLU A 95 -20.71 -12.46 14.66
N VAL A 96 -20.32 -12.23 15.90
CA VAL A 96 -20.59 -10.97 16.61
C VAL A 96 -19.63 -9.85 16.19
N ILE A 97 -20.19 -8.68 15.87
CA ILE A 97 -19.44 -7.44 15.60
C ILE A 97 -19.28 -6.71 16.95
N LEU A 98 -18.24 -7.05 17.71
CA LEU A 98 -18.07 -6.59 19.09
C LEU A 98 -17.89 -5.06 19.26
N ALA A 99 -17.38 -4.38 18.23
CA ALA A 99 -17.14 -2.93 18.24
C ALA A 99 -18.36 -2.10 17.83
N ALA A 100 -19.37 -2.71 17.20
CA ALA A 100 -20.54 -2.00 16.71
C ALA A 100 -21.45 -1.57 17.86
N THR A 101 -21.60 -0.27 18.06
CA THR A 101 -22.47 0.30 19.12
C THR A 101 -23.86 0.67 18.58
N SER A 102 -23.90 1.18 17.35
CA SER A 102 -25.10 1.62 16.65
C SER A 102 -25.13 1.13 15.21
N LYS A 103 -26.31 0.89 14.64
CA LYS A 103 -26.52 0.60 13.20
C LYS A 103 -27.21 1.77 12.51
N GLY A 104 -26.78 2.11 11.32
CA GLY A 104 -27.38 3.13 10.47
C GLY A 104 -27.56 2.65 9.04
N ILE A 105 -27.96 3.60 8.20
CA ILE A 105 -27.96 3.50 6.74
C ILE A 105 -27.41 4.80 6.17
N ASP A 106 -26.64 4.74 5.10
CA ASP A 106 -26.38 5.89 4.25
C ASP A 106 -27.36 5.91 3.07
N VAL A 107 -27.80 7.12 2.71
CA VAL A 107 -28.80 7.32 1.66
C VAL A 107 -28.56 8.57 0.84
N SER A 108 -28.95 8.47 -0.41
CA SER A 108 -28.92 9.52 -1.43
C SER A 108 -30.18 9.42 -2.29
N LYS A 109 -30.29 10.24 -3.36
CA LYS A 109 -31.38 10.11 -4.33
C LYS A 109 -31.54 8.72 -4.96
N TYR A 110 -30.49 7.89 -4.96
CA TYR A 110 -30.55 6.52 -5.49
C TYR A 110 -31.45 5.59 -4.66
N GLN A 111 -31.65 5.90 -3.37
CA GLN A 111 -32.50 5.14 -2.46
C GLN A 111 -34.00 5.54 -2.54
N GLY A 112 -34.32 6.60 -3.28
CA GLY A 112 -35.67 7.16 -3.38
C GLY A 112 -36.13 7.83 -2.08
N GLN A 113 -37.44 8.00 -1.91
CA GLN A 113 -37.99 8.65 -0.72
C GLN A 113 -38.12 7.65 0.45
N VAL A 114 -37.30 7.83 1.49
CA VAL A 114 -37.25 6.97 2.68
C VAL A 114 -38.45 7.19 3.62
N ASP A 115 -39.06 6.10 4.09
CA ASP A 115 -39.97 6.09 5.25
C ASP A 115 -39.13 5.96 6.53
N TRP A 116 -38.75 7.11 7.09
CA TRP A 116 -37.90 7.18 8.29
C TRP A 116 -38.57 6.63 9.56
N GLU A 117 -39.90 6.54 9.61
CA GLU A 117 -40.61 5.89 10.72
C GLU A 117 -40.50 4.36 10.61
N ALA A 118 -40.59 3.81 9.40
CA ALA A 118 -40.30 2.40 9.12
C ALA A 118 -38.81 2.04 9.30
N ALA A 119 -37.89 2.89 8.83
CA ALA A 119 -36.43 2.72 9.01
C ALA A 119 -36.08 2.60 10.50
N ARG A 120 -36.56 3.55 11.32
CA ARG A 120 -36.38 3.52 12.78
C ARG A 120 -36.99 2.27 13.41
N ALA A 121 -38.15 1.81 12.92
CA ALA A 121 -38.77 0.56 13.40
C ALA A 121 -37.98 -0.70 13.01
N ALA A 122 -37.20 -0.65 11.93
CA ALA A 122 -36.25 -1.69 11.49
C ALA A 122 -34.91 -1.67 12.25
N GLY A 123 -34.74 -0.76 13.23
CA GLY A 123 -33.53 -0.64 14.03
C GLY A 123 -32.43 0.20 13.37
N VAL A 124 -32.79 1.14 12.50
CA VAL A 124 -31.90 2.25 12.10
C VAL A 124 -31.80 3.24 13.27
N GLU A 125 -30.62 3.35 13.85
CA GLU A 125 -30.29 4.21 14.99
C GLU A 125 -29.66 5.55 14.57
N PHE A 126 -29.08 5.64 13.37
CA PHE A 126 -28.55 6.87 12.76
C PHE A 126 -28.64 6.85 11.22
N ALA A 127 -28.32 7.97 10.56
CA ALA A 127 -28.18 8.04 9.10
C ALA A 127 -26.96 8.85 8.64
N ILE A 128 -26.39 8.52 7.49
CA ILE A 128 -25.48 9.40 6.75
C ILE A 128 -26.15 9.83 5.45
N LEU A 129 -26.31 11.13 5.25
CA LEU A 129 -27.08 11.66 4.13
C LEU A 129 -26.16 12.30 3.09
N ARG A 130 -26.28 11.95 1.81
CA ARG A 130 -25.58 12.75 0.78
C ARG A 130 -26.21 14.14 0.73
N CYS A 131 -25.42 15.18 0.94
CA CYS A 131 -25.88 16.55 0.72
C CYS A 131 -25.74 16.95 -0.75
N GLY A 132 -24.67 16.51 -1.42
CA GLY A 132 -24.45 16.71 -2.84
C GLY A 132 -23.18 16.02 -3.33
N TYR A 133 -22.74 16.45 -4.51
CA TYR A 133 -21.43 16.13 -5.09
C TYR A 133 -20.79 17.41 -5.61
N GLY A 134 -19.47 17.44 -5.72
CA GLY A 134 -18.71 18.55 -6.31
C GLY A 134 -19.06 19.96 -5.82
N SER A 135 -18.59 20.97 -6.55
CA SER A 135 -19.04 22.34 -6.35
C SER A 135 -20.48 22.51 -6.83
N GLU A 136 -21.17 23.54 -6.34
CA GLU A 136 -22.54 23.85 -6.76
C GLU A 136 -22.72 23.94 -8.28
N TRP A 137 -21.67 24.39 -8.99
CA TRP A 137 -21.61 24.53 -10.44
C TRP A 137 -21.05 23.27 -11.13
N ASN A 138 -21.70 22.83 -12.21
CA ASN A 138 -21.43 21.54 -12.84
C ASN A 138 -20.38 21.51 -13.96
N GLY A 139 -19.65 22.60 -14.23
CA GLY A 139 -18.74 22.71 -15.38
C GLY A 139 -19.40 23.22 -16.67
N GLU A 140 -20.72 23.10 -16.81
CA GLU A 140 -21.45 23.31 -18.08
C GLU A 140 -22.51 24.43 -18.02
N GLY A 141 -22.68 25.07 -16.86
CA GLY A 141 -23.57 26.23 -16.69
C GLY A 141 -24.83 25.98 -15.89
N GLU A 142 -24.97 24.81 -15.26
CA GLU A 142 -26.07 24.50 -14.34
C GLU A 142 -25.57 24.47 -12.89
N TYR A 143 -26.47 24.81 -11.97
CA TYR A 143 -26.25 24.73 -10.53
C TYR A 143 -27.19 23.67 -9.95
N ASN A 144 -26.80 22.39 -10.05
CA ASN A 144 -27.66 21.24 -9.81
C ASN A 144 -26.95 20.03 -9.18
N GLN A 145 -25.93 20.26 -8.36
CA GLN A 145 -25.20 19.20 -7.67
C GLN A 145 -25.67 18.89 -6.24
N ASP A 146 -26.66 19.64 -5.72
CA ASP A 146 -27.45 19.27 -4.54
C ASP A 146 -28.05 17.85 -4.74
N ASP A 147 -28.01 16.98 -3.71
CA ASP A 147 -28.75 15.71 -3.77
C ASP A 147 -30.26 15.97 -3.66
N GLU A 148 -31.01 15.46 -4.64
CA GLU A 148 -32.46 15.67 -4.78
C GLU A 148 -33.28 15.22 -3.54
N THR A 149 -32.70 14.41 -2.65
CA THR A 149 -33.34 13.94 -1.41
C THR A 149 -32.78 14.56 -0.12
N TRP A 150 -31.71 15.36 -0.19
CA TRP A 150 -31.05 15.98 0.97
C TRP A 150 -32.05 16.67 1.91
N GLU A 151 -32.82 17.63 1.38
CA GLU A 151 -33.74 18.45 2.19
C GLU A 151 -34.78 17.58 2.92
N TYR A 152 -35.39 16.63 2.21
CA TYR A 152 -36.40 15.74 2.78
C TYR A 152 -35.82 14.85 3.89
N ASN A 153 -34.65 14.25 3.64
CA ASN A 153 -34.02 13.36 4.61
C ASN A 153 -33.53 14.13 5.85
N ALA A 154 -32.93 15.31 5.68
CA ALA A 154 -32.48 16.15 6.78
C ALA A 154 -33.64 16.68 7.63
N ASP A 155 -34.74 17.13 7.01
CA ASP A 155 -35.97 17.54 7.71
C ASP A 155 -36.60 16.38 8.50
N GLU A 156 -36.71 15.19 7.91
CA GLU A 156 -37.33 14.03 8.57
C GLU A 156 -36.48 13.43 9.70
N CYS A 157 -35.16 13.33 9.52
CA CYS A 157 -34.24 12.94 10.59
C CYS A 157 -34.30 13.95 11.75
N THR A 158 -34.33 15.25 11.45
CA THR A 158 -34.52 16.32 12.45
C THR A 158 -35.87 16.21 13.16
N ARG A 159 -36.97 15.97 12.41
CA ARG A 159 -38.33 15.81 12.95
C ARG A 159 -38.45 14.62 13.91
N LEU A 160 -37.80 13.51 13.57
CA LEU A 160 -37.88 12.25 14.33
C LEU A 160 -36.82 12.16 15.44
N GLY A 161 -35.81 13.02 15.41
CA GLY A 161 -34.67 12.94 16.31
C GLY A 161 -33.80 11.72 16.03
N ILE A 162 -33.61 11.38 14.75
CA ILE A 162 -32.64 10.39 14.29
C ILE A 162 -31.30 11.14 14.14
N PRO A 163 -30.24 10.75 14.88
CA PRO A 163 -28.89 11.27 14.68
C PRO A 163 -28.47 11.13 13.22
N PHE A 164 -27.96 12.19 12.62
CA PHE A 164 -27.43 12.12 11.26
C PHE A 164 -26.15 12.93 11.07
N GLY A 165 -25.36 12.48 10.10
CA GLY A 165 -24.23 13.19 9.50
C GLY A 165 -24.49 13.41 8.02
N THR A 166 -23.50 13.91 7.30
CA THR A 166 -23.60 14.11 5.86
C THR A 166 -22.30 13.82 5.15
N TYR A 167 -22.37 13.53 3.85
CA TYR A 167 -21.20 13.47 2.99
C TYR A 167 -21.37 14.27 1.70
N LEU A 168 -20.24 14.72 1.15
CA LEU A 168 -20.13 15.33 -0.18
C LEU A 168 -19.10 14.54 -1.00
N TYR A 169 -19.55 14.00 -2.13
CA TYR A 169 -18.70 13.27 -3.10
C TYR A 169 -17.82 14.27 -3.87
N SER A 170 -16.50 14.22 -3.64
CA SER A 170 -15.57 15.27 -4.11
C SER A 170 -15.07 15.07 -5.55
N TYR A 171 -14.87 16.19 -6.25
CA TYR A 171 -14.11 16.25 -7.52
C TYR A 171 -12.91 17.20 -7.43
N ALA A 172 -12.54 17.67 -6.23
CA ALA A 172 -11.58 18.74 -6.07
C ALA A 172 -10.14 18.29 -6.37
N THR A 173 -9.55 18.91 -7.39
CA THR A 173 -8.12 18.79 -7.74
C THR A 173 -7.33 20.07 -7.47
N THR A 174 -8.00 21.10 -6.94
CA THR A 174 -7.44 22.43 -6.68
C THR A 174 -8.04 23.04 -5.41
N GLU A 175 -7.32 23.97 -4.77
CA GLU A 175 -7.83 24.69 -3.59
C GLU A 175 -9.14 25.45 -3.87
N GLU A 176 -9.31 25.99 -5.08
CA GLU A 176 -10.53 26.71 -5.46
C GLU A 176 -11.74 25.78 -5.52
N GLN A 177 -11.59 24.59 -6.12
CA GLN A 177 -12.64 23.57 -6.12
C GLN A 177 -12.97 23.10 -4.70
N ALA A 178 -11.96 22.82 -3.87
CA ALA A 178 -12.18 22.40 -2.47
C ALA A 178 -12.91 23.47 -1.64
N ARG A 179 -12.65 24.77 -1.89
CA ARG A 179 -13.42 25.85 -1.27
C ARG A 179 -14.86 25.92 -1.77
N LEU A 180 -15.08 25.79 -3.08
CA LEU A 180 -16.44 25.79 -3.66
C LEU A 180 -17.27 24.56 -3.23
N GLU A 181 -16.62 23.42 -2.99
CA GLU A 181 -17.21 22.23 -2.36
C GLU A 181 -17.59 22.49 -0.89
N ALA A 182 -16.77 23.21 -0.14
CA ALA A 182 -17.09 23.61 1.23
C ALA A 182 -18.20 24.69 1.30
N ASP A 183 -18.23 25.64 0.37
CA ASP A 183 -19.30 26.64 0.22
C ASP A 183 -20.65 25.94 -0.05
N HIS A 184 -20.65 24.90 -0.89
CA HIS A 184 -21.82 24.05 -1.19
C HIS A 184 -22.36 23.37 0.08
N VAL A 185 -21.51 22.68 0.85
CA VAL A 185 -21.90 22.05 2.11
C VAL A 185 -22.37 23.09 3.13
N ALA A 186 -21.67 24.23 3.23
CA ALA A 186 -22.03 25.31 4.14
C ALA A 186 -23.42 25.87 3.85
N ARG A 187 -23.79 26.08 2.56
CA ARG A 187 -25.15 26.46 2.18
C ARG A 187 -26.13 25.38 2.61
N LEU A 188 -25.89 24.11 2.27
CA LEU A 188 -26.84 23.01 2.53
C LEU A 188 -27.09 22.73 4.01
N LEU A 189 -26.11 23.01 4.88
CA LEU A 189 -26.26 22.98 6.35
C LEU A 189 -26.97 24.21 6.93
N GLY A 190 -27.26 25.24 6.12
CA GLY A 190 -27.84 26.51 6.56
C GLY A 190 -26.84 27.43 7.27
N LEU A 191 -25.54 27.23 7.04
CA LEU A 191 -24.50 28.17 7.46
C LEU A 191 -24.45 29.37 6.50
N LYS A 192 -23.70 30.41 6.87
CA LYS A 192 -23.69 31.67 6.12
C LYS A 192 -22.62 31.68 5.02
N ALA A 193 -22.78 30.81 4.03
CA ALA A 193 -22.02 30.77 2.77
C ALA A 193 -22.29 32.00 1.88
N PRO A 194 -21.59 32.16 0.73
CA PRO A 194 -21.90 33.20 -0.25
C PRO A 194 -23.29 33.03 -0.90
N ASP A 195 -23.98 34.13 -1.18
CA ASP A 195 -25.29 34.09 -1.84
C ASP A 195 -25.16 33.71 -3.33
N HIS A 196 -25.81 32.64 -3.78
CA HIS A 196 -25.90 32.26 -5.20
C HIS A 196 -27.32 32.41 -5.77
N GLU A 197 -27.45 33.18 -6.86
CA GLU A 197 -28.75 33.44 -7.50
C GLU A 197 -29.27 32.18 -8.20
N GLY A 198 -30.42 31.67 -7.74
CA GLY A 198 -31.09 30.49 -8.30
C GLY A 198 -31.05 29.25 -7.41
N LEU A 199 -30.21 29.23 -6.37
CA LEU A 199 -30.14 28.16 -5.38
C LEU A 199 -31.04 28.43 -4.16
N ALA A 200 -31.33 27.36 -3.41
CA ALA A 200 -32.19 27.42 -2.23
C ALA A 200 -31.42 27.94 -1.00
N ASP A 201 -32.02 28.89 -0.27
CA ASP A 201 -31.51 29.45 0.98
C ASP A 201 -31.96 28.61 2.20
N TYR A 202 -31.01 27.91 2.81
CA TYR A 202 -31.22 27.11 4.03
C TYR A 202 -30.90 27.87 5.32
N THR A 203 -30.47 29.14 5.30
CA THR A 203 -30.11 29.90 6.53
C THR A 203 -31.30 30.10 7.48
N SER A 204 -32.53 29.92 6.98
CA SER A 204 -33.76 29.91 7.78
C SER A 204 -34.02 28.60 8.53
N LYS A 205 -33.25 27.54 8.25
CA LYS A 205 -33.37 26.17 8.75
C LYS A 205 -31.99 25.50 8.84
N PRO A 206 -31.11 25.96 9.77
CA PRO A 206 -29.80 25.35 9.98
C PRO A 206 -29.93 23.95 10.57
N TYR A 207 -29.19 22.98 10.01
CA TYR A 207 -29.17 21.60 10.48
C TYR A 207 -28.06 21.39 11.51
N GLN A 208 -28.43 20.76 12.63
CA GLN A 208 -27.47 20.35 13.66
C GLN A 208 -27.14 18.86 13.48
N LEU A 209 -26.00 18.57 12.87
CA LEU A 209 -25.51 17.20 12.75
C LEU A 209 -25.14 16.62 14.12
N SER A 210 -25.25 15.30 14.23
CA SER A 210 -24.82 14.49 15.38
C SER A 210 -23.69 13.52 15.04
N LEU A 211 -23.36 13.39 13.74
CA LEU A 211 -22.23 12.67 13.18
C LEU A 211 -21.45 13.63 12.25
N PRO A 212 -20.24 13.29 11.81
CA PRO A 212 -19.41 14.20 11.01
C PRO A 212 -20.02 14.70 9.70
N VAL A 213 -19.43 15.78 9.17
CA VAL A 213 -19.35 16.01 7.73
C VAL A 213 -18.21 15.14 7.21
N TYR A 214 -18.53 14.20 6.33
CA TYR A 214 -17.55 13.35 5.65
C TYR A 214 -17.21 13.93 4.28
N TYR A 215 -15.92 14.11 4.01
CA TYR A 215 -15.43 14.38 2.67
C TYR A 215 -15.16 13.03 1.99
N ASP A 216 -15.88 12.76 0.91
CA ASP A 216 -15.84 11.47 0.21
C ASP A 216 -14.80 11.56 -0.92
N LEU A 217 -13.72 10.77 -0.75
CA LEU A 217 -12.47 10.85 -1.48
C LEU A 217 -12.21 9.58 -2.30
N GLU A 218 -13.13 9.25 -3.22
CA GLU A 218 -13.03 8.03 -4.05
C GLU A 218 -13.12 8.26 -5.56
N ASP A 219 -13.33 9.48 -6.04
CA ASP A 219 -13.59 9.70 -7.46
C ASP A 219 -12.36 9.50 -8.37
N ALA A 220 -12.61 9.05 -9.59
CA ALA A 220 -11.58 8.91 -10.63
C ALA A 220 -10.81 10.23 -10.89
N ALA A 221 -11.46 11.39 -10.78
CA ALA A 221 -10.85 12.70 -11.01
C ALA A 221 -9.69 13.01 -10.05
N ILE A 222 -9.75 12.55 -8.79
CA ILE A 222 -8.73 12.81 -7.77
C ILE A 222 -7.63 11.73 -7.75
N THR A 223 -7.69 10.73 -8.64
CA THR A 223 -6.68 9.65 -8.71
C THR A 223 -5.28 10.13 -9.09
N GLY A 224 -5.14 11.31 -9.72
CA GLY A 224 -3.85 11.92 -10.08
C GLY A 224 -3.17 12.73 -8.96
N LEU A 225 -3.77 12.86 -7.78
CA LEU A 225 -3.23 13.62 -6.64
C LEU A 225 -2.38 12.77 -5.70
N PHE A 226 -1.23 13.29 -5.26
CA PHE A 226 -0.45 12.70 -4.17
C PHE A 226 -1.22 12.71 -2.83
N PRO A 227 -0.94 11.78 -1.89
CA PRO A 227 -1.56 11.78 -0.57
C PRO A 227 -1.46 13.12 0.17
N GLU A 228 -0.29 13.76 0.13
CA GLU A 228 -0.06 15.09 0.72
C GLU A 228 -0.87 16.20 0.04
N GLU A 229 -1.05 16.14 -1.29
CA GLU A 229 -1.89 17.09 -2.04
C GLU A 229 -3.36 16.91 -1.66
N MET A 230 -3.84 15.67 -1.60
CA MET A 230 -5.22 15.32 -1.25
C MET A 230 -5.56 15.69 0.20
N ALA A 231 -4.64 15.45 1.14
CA ALA A 231 -4.77 15.89 2.53
C ALA A 231 -4.79 17.43 2.63
N HIS A 232 -3.95 18.13 1.86
CA HIS A 232 -3.97 19.60 1.79
C HIS A 232 -5.31 20.14 1.25
N LEU A 233 -5.86 19.56 0.18
CA LEU A 233 -7.19 19.93 -0.31
C LEU A 233 -8.30 19.64 0.72
N THR A 234 -8.16 18.56 1.50
CA THR A 234 -9.08 18.22 2.59
C THR A 234 -9.01 19.25 3.73
N SER A 235 -7.81 19.72 4.10
CA SER A 235 -7.65 20.87 5.01
C SER A 235 -8.34 22.11 4.47
N VAL A 236 -8.14 22.44 3.20
CA VAL A 236 -8.73 23.64 2.57
C VAL A 236 -10.27 23.58 2.57
N PHE A 237 -10.86 22.42 2.31
CA PHE A 237 -12.30 22.19 2.42
C PHE A 237 -12.80 22.43 3.85
N PHE A 238 -12.18 21.80 4.85
CA PHE A 238 -12.65 21.93 6.24
C PHE A 238 -12.38 23.31 6.86
N GLU A 239 -11.23 23.93 6.61
CA GLU A 239 -10.94 25.31 7.04
C GLU A 239 -11.95 26.32 6.47
N GLN A 240 -12.37 26.12 5.22
CA GLN A 240 -13.38 26.95 4.57
C GLN A 240 -14.75 26.75 5.24
N LEU A 241 -15.13 25.51 5.53
CA LEU A 241 -16.40 25.16 6.20
C LEU A 241 -16.45 25.70 7.65
N GLU A 242 -15.34 25.61 8.40
CA GLU A 242 -15.16 26.26 9.71
C GLU A 242 -15.30 27.78 9.63
N SER A 243 -14.81 28.41 8.56
CA SER A 243 -14.89 29.87 8.38
C SER A 243 -16.34 30.39 8.30
N TYR A 244 -17.29 29.54 7.87
CA TYR A 244 -18.73 29.81 7.89
C TYR A 244 -19.43 29.48 9.22
N GLY A 245 -18.67 28.98 10.21
CA GLY A 245 -19.15 28.68 11.55
C GLY A 245 -19.54 27.23 11.78
N TYR A 246 -19.09 26.29 10.93
CA TYR A 246 -19.18 24.87 11.26
C TYR A 246 -18.31 24.55 12.48
N THR A 247 -18.86 23.78 13.43
CA THR A 247 -18.16 23.34 14.65
C THR A 247 -18.48 21.88 14.99
N GLY A 248 -18.93 21.10 14.01
CA GLY A 248 -19.13 19.66 14.17
C GLY A 248 -17.85 18.89 13.84
N GLU A 249 -17.92 17.57 14.02
CA GLU A 249 -16.81 16.67 13.68
C GLU A 249 -16.55 16.66 12.15
N GLN A 250 -15.30 16.42 11.79
CA GLN A 250 -14.81 16.35 10.41
C GLN A 250 -14.33 14.93 10.14
N GLY A 251 -14.81 14.30 9.08
CA GLY A 251 -14.46 12.92 8.72
C GLY A 251 -14.09 12.76 7.26
N ILE A 252 -13.57 11.59 6.92
CA ILE A 252 -13.28 11.20 5.53
C ILE A 252 -13.99 9.89 5.25
N TYR A 253 -14.62 9.80 4.09
CA TYR A 253 -15.15 8.54 3.57
C TYR A 253 -14.27 8.00 2.45
N ALA A 254 -14.00 6.70 2.49
CA ALA A 254 -13.40 5.94 1.39
C ALA A 254 -13.56 4.43 1.59
N SER A 255 -13.57 3.66 0.50
CA SER A 255 -13.41 2.21 0.56
C SER A 255 -12.04 1.81 1.10
N LEU A 256 -11.97 0.62 1.70
CA LEU A 256 -10.75 0.10 2.33
C LEU A 256 -9.53 0.12 1.39
N ASN A 257 -9.75 -0.06 0.09
CA ASN A 257 -8.68 0.03 -0.91
C ASN A 257 -8.11 1.44 -0.96
N TRP A 258 -8.94 2.47 -1.11
CA TRP A 258 -8.53 3.88 -1.06
C TRP A 258 -7.92 4.27 0.29
N THR A 259 -8.47 3.80 1.42
CA THR A 259 -7.92 4.06 2.76
C THR A 259 -6.49 3.56 2.89
N ARG A 260 -6.22 2.31 2.47
CA ARG A 260 -4.90 1.68 2.50
C ARG A 260 -3.93 2.27 1.45
N ALA A 261 -4.47 2.74 0.34
CA ALA A 261 -3.73 3.24 -0.82
C ALA A 261 -3.16 4.64 -0.61
N ARG A 262 -4.01 5.54 -0.10
CA ARG A 262 -3.82 7.00 -0.16
C ARG A 262 -3.97 7.67 1.20
N LEU A 263 -4.85 7.18 2.05
CA LEU A 263 -5.17 7.83 3.33
C LEU A 263 -4.29 7.36 4.51
N SER A 264 -3.30 6.49 4.23
CA SER A 264 -2.30 6.06 5.21
C SER A 264 -1.23 7.12 5.51
N ASP A 265 -1.13 8.17 4.70
CA ASP A 265 -0.17 9.25 4.90
C ASP A 265 -0.44 10.01 6.22
N PRO A 266 0.58 10.36 7.03
CA PRO A 266 0.40 11.13 8.26
C PRO A 266 -0.29 12.49 8.08
N ALA A 267 -0.31 13.06 6.86
CA ALA A 267 -1.08 14.26 6.57
C ALA A 267 -2.60 14.09 6.81
N PHE A 268 -3.11 12.85 6.82
CA PHE A 268 -4.51 12.54 7.17
C PHE A 268 -4.76 12.24 8.66
N ASP A 269 -3.72 12.24 9.51
CA ASP A 269 -3.86 12.06 10.97
C ASP A 269 -4.96 12.94 11.62
N PRO A 270 -5.20 14.22 11.21
CA PRO A 270 -6.25 15.05 11.79
C PRO A 270 -7.68 14.51 11.70
N TRP A 271 -7.98 13.66 10.70
CA TRP A 271 -9.32 13.09 10.47
C TRP A 271 -9.38 11.58 10.67
N ARG A 272 -8.25 10.94 11.01
CA ARG A 272 -8.15 9.47 11.05
C ARG A 272 -9.09 8.84 12.08
N ASP A 273 -9.34 9.53 13.19
CA ASP A 273 -10.34 9.10 14.18
C ASP A 273 -11.79 9.14 13.65
N ASN A 274 -12.05 9.89 12.59
CA ASN A 274 -13.34 10.07 11.94
C ASN A 274 -13.38 9.46 10.52
N PHE A 275 -12.63 8.38 10.25
CA PHE A 275 -12.77 7.62 9.01
C PHE A 275 -14.06 6.78 8.99
N TRP A 276 -14.82 6.90 7.90
CA TRP A 276 -15.93 6.01 7.52
C TRP A 276 -15.45 5.15 6.36
N ILE A 277 -15.30 3.85 6.58
CA ILE A 277 -14.65 2.95 5.62
C ILE A 277 -15.65 1.97 5.00
N ALA A 278 -15.71 1.93 3.67
CA ALA A 278 -16.50 0.95 2.96
C ALA A 278 -15.74 -0.37 2.73
N ARG A 279 -16.32 -1.47 3.20
CA ARG A 279 -15.92 -2.84 2.80
C ARG A 279 -17.07 -3.82 2.97
N PHE A 280 -17.54 -4.33 1.85
CA PHE A 280 -18.62 -5.30 1.75
C PHE A 280 -18.09 -6.72 2.00
N ASN A 281 -18.04 -7.13 3.26
CA ASN A 281 -17.46 -8.41 3.70
C ASN A 281 -17.91 -8.74 5.14
N SER A 282 -17.67 -9.97 5.61
CA SER A 282 -18.01 -10.36 7.00
C SER A 282 -17.20 -9.59 8.06
N THR A 283 -16.04 -9.02 7.70
CA THR A 283 -15.23 -8.17 8.58
C THR A 283 -14.59 -7.01 7.80
N LEU A 284 -14.42 -5.85 8.44
CA LEU A 284 -13.69 -4.73 7.84
C LEU A 284 -12.21 -5.06 7.61
N GLY A 285 -11.53 -5.75 8.54
CA GLY A 285 -10.12 -6.12 8.40
C GLY A 285 -9.17 -4.92 8.19
N TYR A 286 -9.50 -3.77 8.78
CA TYR A 286 -8.64 -2.60 8.88
C TYR A 286 -8.16 -2.50 10.33
N THR A 287 -6.86 -2.25 10.55
CA THR A 287 -6.25 -2.20 11.89
C THR A 287 -5.85 -0.76 12.30
N GLY A 288 -6.06 0.22 11.41
CA GLY A 288 -5.85 1.63 11.72
C GLY A 288 -7.07 2.22 12.45
N ALA A 289 -6.99 3.51 12.81
CA ALA A 289 -8.11 4.22 13.41
C ALA A 289 -9.24 4.52 12.40
N TYR A 290 -10.48 4.23 12.80
CA TYR A 290 -11.73 4.51 12.09
C TYR A 290 -12.91 4.47 13.09
N THR A 291 -14.03 5.14 12.79
CA THR A 291 -15.23 5.16 13.66
C THR A 291 -16.51 4.70 12.98
N MET A 292 -16.50 4.46 11.66
CA MET A 292 -17.66 3.93 10.96
C MET A 292 -17.27 2.91 9.89
N TRP A 293 -18.07 1.85 9.75
CA TRP A 293 -17.90 0.80 8.75
C TRP A 293 -19.18 0.62 7.94
N GLN A 294 -19.12 0.85 6.63
CA GLN A 294 -20.16 0.46 5.68
C GLN A 294 -19.94 -1.02 5.28
N ALA A 295 -20.82 -1.90 5.76
CA ALA A 295 -20.60 -3.34 5.83
C ALA A 295 -21.33 -4.16 4.75
N SER A 296 -22.44 -3.64 4.22
CA SER A 296 -23.22 -4.25 3.13
C SER A 296 -23.80 -3.15 2.24
N TYR A 297 -23.99 -3.45 0.95
CA TYR A 297 -24.69 -2.64 -0.05
C TYR A 297 -25.89 -3.40 -0.66
N THR A 298 -26.22 -4.55 -0.07
CA THR A 298 -27.11 -5.56 -0.68
C THR A 298 -28.37 -5.83 0.14
N GLU A 299 -28.55 -5.13 1.27
CA GLU A 299 -29.69 -5.39 2.15
C GLU A 299 -30.99 -4.92 1.51
N PRO A 300 -32.08 -5.71 1.51
CA PRO A 300 -33.30 -5.35 0.80
C PRO A 300 -33.90 -4.04 1.35
N GLY A 301 -33.92 -2.98 0.53
CA GLY A 301 -34.29 -1.62 0.96
C GLY A 301 -35.67 -1.54 1.62
N ALA A 302 -36.63 -2.33 1.13
CA ALA A 302 -37.97 -2.44 1.70
C ALA A 302 -38.00 -2.94 3.17
N SER A 303 -36.96 -3.65 3.63
CA SER A 303 -36.82 -4.06 5.04
C SER A 303 -36.44 -2.89 5.96
N TYR A 304 -35.92 -1.81 5.39
CA TYR A 304 -35.37 -0.63 6.07
C TYR A 304 -36.18 0.65 5.76
N GLY A 305 -37.38 0.53 5.18
CA GLY A 305 -38.20 1.69 4.80
C GLY A 305 -37.74 2.42 3.53
N VAL A 306 -36.85 1.81 2.74
CA VAL A 306 -36.25 2.39 1.53
C VAL A 306 -36.92 1.85 0.26
N GLN A 307 -36.92 2.64 -0.83
CA GLN A 307 -37.64 2.31 -2.08
C GLN A 307 -36.80 1.56 -3.12
N SER A 308 -35.48 1.73 -3.10
CA SER A 308 -34.54 0.97 -3.92
C SER A 308 -34.56 -0.52 -3.57
N GLU A 309 -34.05 -1.36 -4.48
CA GLU A 309 -33.92 -2.80 -4.23
C GLU A 309 -32.98 -3.08 -3.06
N THR A 310 -31.90 -2.30 -2.92
CA THR A 310 -30.92 -2.41 -1.84
C THR A 310 -30.73 -1.10 -1.07
N VAL A 311 -30.23 -1.21 0.16
CA VAL A 311 -29.72 -0.12 0.99
C VAL A 311 -28.39 -0.54 1.60
N ASP A 312 -27.57 0.45 1.89
CA ASP A 312 -26.25 0.27 2.47
C ASP A 312 -26.35 0.30 4.00
N ILE A 313 -25.54 -0.49 4.71
CA ILE A 313 -25.61 -0.66 6.17
C ILE A 313 -24.32 -0.20 6.82
N ASP A 314 -24.45 0.75 7.74
CA ASP A 314 -23.36 1.28 8.52
C ASP A 314 -23.39 0.83 9.98
N PHE A 315 -22.20 0.70 10.56
CA PHE A 315 -22.01 0.60 12.00
C PHE A 315 -21.13 1.73 12.50
N VAL A 316 -21.55 2.39 13.59
CA VAL A 316 -20.63 3.16 14.43
C VAL A 316 -19.81 2.17 15.24
N MET A 317 -18.49 2.33 15.19
CA MET A 317 -17.51 1.38 15.68
C MET A 317 -16.66 2.03 16.77
N GLU A 318 -16.72 1.46 17.97
CA GLU A 318 -15.92 1.86 19.13
C GLU A 318 -14.94 0.72 19.43
N GLU A 319 -13.75 0.79 18.82
CA GLU A 319 -12.63 -0.11 19.09
C GLU A 319 -11.74 0.41 20.20
N LEU A 320 -11.09 -0.48 20.95
CA LEU A 320 -9.98 -0.12 21.85
C LEU A 320 -8.70 -0.06 21.02
N ARG A 321 -8.05 1.11 20.94
CA ARG A 321 -6.80 1.25 20.16
C ARG A 321 -5.60 1.52 21.07
N VAL A 322 -4.42 1.13 20.58
CA VAL A 322 -3.14 1.48 21.20
C VAL A 322 -2.60 2.72 20.52
N THR A 323 -2.46 3.83 21.25
CA THR A 323 -2.08 5.14 20.69
C THR A 323 -0.57 5.38 20.69
N GLY A 324 0.22 4.46 21.25
CA GLY A 324 1.67 4.56 21.32
C GLY A 324 2.23 4.16 22.69
N PHE A 325 3.33 4.79 23.06
CA PHE A 325 3.92 4.64 24.38
C PHE A 325 4.52 5.94 24.93
N THR A 326 4.68 6.00 26.25
CA THR A 326 5.28 7.12 26.98
C THR A 326 6.27 6.62 28.03
N ASP A 327 6.89 7.53 28.80
CA ASP A 327 7.68 7.21 30.00
C ASP A 327 8.87 6.26 29.78
N ALA A 328 9.40 6.23 28.54
CA ALA A 328 10.51 5.39 28.11
C ALA A 328 11.72 5.51 29.03
N LYS A 329 12.22 4.36 29.49
CA LYS A 329 13.36 4.20 30.40
C LYS A 329 14.20 3.05 29.86
N VAL A 330 15.13 3.41 28.98
CA VAL A 330 15.97 2.47 28.25
C VAL A 330 17.46 2.71 28.48
N SER A 331 18.27 1.75 28.07
CA SER A 331 19.70 1.93 27.86
C SER A 331 20.10 1.36 26.51
N GLY A 332 20.72 2.16 25.64
CA GLY A 332 21.10 1.75 24.29
C GLY A 332 20.31 2.53 23.24
N ALA A 333 19.78 1.83 22.23
CA ALA A 333 18.85 2.41 21.27
C ALA A 333 17.56 2.93 21.94
N GLU A 334 16.82 3.78 21.23
CA GLU A 334 15.45 4.13 21.59
C GLU A 334 14.47 3.05 21.12
N PRO A 335 13.43 2.70 21.90
CA PRO A 335 12.33 1.85 21.45
C PRO A 335 11.68 2.38 20.16
N SER A 336 11.26 1.47 19.29
CA SER A 336 10.34 1.78 18.20
C SER A 336 8.97 1.17 18.48
N PHE A 337 7.92 1.85 18.04
CA PHE A 337 6.57 1.30 18.00
C PHE A 337 6.01 1.55 16.62
N THR A 338 5.73 0.47 15.89
CA THR A 338 4.93 0.51 14.67
C THR A 338 3.48 0.25 15.08
N ASN A 339 2.60 1.16 14.69
CA ASN A 339 1.16 0.96 14.66
C ASN A 339 0.72 1.38 13.26
N ASP A 340 0.47 0.38 12.42
CA ASP A 340 0.00 0.56 11.06
C ASP A 340 -1.28 -0.25 10.80
N THR A 341 -1.71 -0.29 9.53
CA THR A 341 -2.95 -0.98 9.12
C THR A 341 -2.90 -2.52 9.22
N TYR A 342 -1.79 -3.10 9.70
CA TYR A 342 -1.61 -4.54 9.83
C TYR A 342 -0.99 -4.98 11.16
N GLN A 343 -0.15 -4.15 11.79
CA GLN A 343 0.69 -4.57 12.91
C GLN A 343 0.84 -3.49 14.00
N ASN A 344 0.59 -3.90 15.24
CA ASN A 344 1.03 -3.20 16.45
C ASN A 344 2.29 -3.90 16.98
N ILE A 345 3.49 -3.36 16.73
CA ILE A 345 4.77 -3.92 17.17
C ILE A 345 5.52 -2.92 18.06
N LEU A 346 5.74 -3.30 19.32
CA LEU A 346 6.67 -2.62 20.22
C LEU A 346 8.03 -3.33 20.21
N TRP A 347 9.09 -2.60 19.85
CA TRP A 347 10.46 -3.06 20.03
C TRP A 347 11.10 -2.47 21.29
N LEU A 348 11.62 -3.33 22.16
CA LEU A 348 12.42 -2.95 23.33
C LEU A 348 13.86 -3.45 23.15
N PRO A 349 14.85 -2.56 22.99
CA PRO A 349 16.23 -2.94 22.69
C PRO A 349 16.84 -3.91 23.72
N ASN A 350 16.69 -3.64 25.02
CA ASN A 350 17.43 -4.34 26.06
C ASN A 350 16.55 -4.84 27.22
N VAL A 351 16.98 -5.94 27.85
CA VAL A 351 16.35 -6.46 29.06
C VAL A 351 16.40 -5.43 30.20
N LYS A 352 15.24 -5.23 30.85
CA LYS A 352 14.87 -4.18 31.83
C LYS A 352 14.43 -2.84 31.23
N ASP A 353 14.48 -2.64 29.93
CA ASP A 353 13.87 -1.47 29.28
C ASP A 353 12.37 -1.42 29.61
N LYS A 354 11.84 -0.20 29.76
CA LYS A 354 10.44 0.03 30.13
C LYS A 354 9.83 1.14 29.31
N VAL A 355 8.58 0.95 28.94
CA VAL A 355 7.69 1.97 28.38
C VAL A 355 6.32 1.85 29.05
N THR A 356 5.48 2.86 28.93
CA THR A 356 4.07 2.81 29.31
C THR A 356 3.23 2.87 28.05
N MET A 357 2.57 1.77 27.67
CA MET A 357 1.63 1.78 26.55
C MET A 357 0.47 2.72 26.84
N THR A 358 0.03 3.44 25.82
CA THR A 358 -1.15 4.32 25.87
C THR A 358 -2.26 3.76 24.99
N THR A 359 -3.49 4.06 25.38
CA THR A 359 -4.71 3.74 24.61
C THR A 359 -5.50 5.03 24.37
N ASP A 360 -6.53 4.95 23.54
CA ASP A 360 -7.54 5.99 23.37
C ASP A 360 -8.59 6.00 24.49
N GLU A 361 -8.82 4.86 25.16
CA GLU A 361 -9.72 4.76 26.32
C GLU A 361 -9.46 5.85 27.39
N VAL A 362 -10.53 6.57 27.74
CA VAL A 362 -10.54 7.67 28.70
C VAL A 362 -10.17 7.15 30.10
N THR A 363 -9.50 7.96 30.92
CA THR A 363 -9.04 7.42 32.22
C THR A 363 -10.19 7.10 33.18
N GLU A 364 -10.03 6.08 34.04
CA GLU A 364 -10.96 5.74 35.14
C GLU A 364 -11.33 6.95 36.06
N LYS A 365 -10.58 8.07 36.00
CA LYS A 365 -10.89 9.30 36.75
C LYS A 365 -11.83 10.24 36.02
N GLU A 366 -11.81 10.21 34.69
CA GLU A 366 -12.61 11.06 33.80
C GLU A 366 -13.92 10.37 33.38
N GLY A 367 -14.02 9.04 33.58
CA GLY A 367 -15.25 8.27 33.45
C GLY A 367 -15.13 7.03 32.58
N GLY A 368 -13.99 6.83 31.92
CA GLY A 368 -13.74 5.68 31.06
C GLY A 368 -13.52 4.36 31.82
N GLN A 369 -13.43 3.30 31.04
CA GLN A 369 -13.28 1.93 31.52
C GLN A 369 -11.88 1.66 32.08
N ARG A 370 -11.74 0.55 32.83
CA ARG A 370 -10.42 0.01 33.15
C ARG A 370 -9.92 -0.82 31.97
N VAL A 371 -8.75 -0.47 31.45
CA VAL A 371 -7.98 -1.36 30.57
C VAL A 371 -7.22 -2.38 31.42
N PHE A 372 -7.51 -3.66 31.19
CA PHE A 372 -6.73 -4.80 31.69
C PHE A 372 -5.62 -5.11 30.71
N TRP A 373 -4.46 -5.50 31.25
CA TRP A 373 -3.28 -5.82 30.46
C TRP A 373 -2.76 -7.20 30.83
N GLN A 374 -2.56 -8.04 29.82
CA GLN A 374 -1.99 -9.38 29.94
C GLN A 374 -0.77 -9.52 29.00
N THR A 375 0.11 -10.46 29.30
CA THR A 375 1.20 -10.92 28.40
C THR A 375 1.02 -12.40 28.12
N SER A 376 1.37 -12.86 26.91
CA SER A 376 1.43 -14.28 26.57
C SER A 376 2.69 -14.98 27.13
N ASP A 377 3.76 -14.23 27.41
CA ASP A 377 4.95 -14.75 28.09
C ASP A 377 5.64 -13.71 29.00
N GLU A 378 5.50 -13.89 30.32
CA GLU A 378 6.17 -13.06 31.34
C GLU A 378 7.71 -13.17 31.32
N ASN A 379 8.29 -14.21 30.68
CA ASN A 379 9.73 -14.37 30.56
C ASN A 379 10.34 -13.45 29.49
N VAL A 380 9.56 -13.02 28.49
CA VAL A 380 9.97 -12.05 27.46
C VAL A 380 9.64 -10.63 27.92
N ALA A 381 8.36 -10.34 28.22
CA ALA A 381 7.95 -9.05 28.73
C ALA A 381 6.79 -9.16 29.72
N THR A 382 6.83 -8.33 30.76
CA THR A 382 5.73 -8.16 31.73
C THR A 382 5.03 -6.83 31.52
N VAL A 383 3.72 -6.79 31.73
CA VAL A 383 2.92 -5.56 31.74
C VAL A 383 2.16 -5.46 33.06
N ASN A 384 1.97 -4.25 33.59
CA ASN A 384 1.18 -4.04 34.80
C ASN A 384 -0.12 -3.29 34.52
N LYS A 385 -1.00 -3.20 35.52
CA LYS A 385 -2.32 -2.54 35.49
C LYS A 385 -2.35 -1.02 35.16
N LYS A 386 -1.26 -0.46 34.66
CA LYS A 386 -1.15 0.90 34.13
C LYS A 386 -0.55 0.92 32.71
N GLY A 387 -0.48 -0.22 32.02
CA GLY A 387 0.18 -0.33 30.72
C GLY A 387 1.72 -0.26 30.78
N VAL A 388 2.35 -0.25 31.97
CA VAL A 388 3.83 -0.20 32.04
C VAL A 388 4.40 -1.57 31.69
N VAL A 389 5.03 -1.64 30.52
CA VAL A 389 5.76 -2.80 30.00
C VAL A 389 7.17 -2.80 30.58
N THR A 390 7.73 -3.99 30.77
CA THR A 390 9.12 -4.19 31.16
C THR A 390 9.66 -5.41 30.43
N ALA A 391 10.72 -5.21 29.64
CA ALA A 391 11.47 -6.30 29.04
C ALA A 391 12.14 -7.17 30.12
N VAL A 392 12.04 -8.49 29.99
CA VAL A 392 12.52 -9.49 30.95
C VAL A 392 13.56 -10.43 30.33
N GLY A 393 13.38 -10.80 29.07
CA GLY A 393 14.26 -11.67 28.29
C GLY A 393 14.14 -11.41 26.80
N GLU A 394 15.16 -11.78 26.03
CA GLU A 394 15.15 -11.67 24.56
C GLU A 394 14.14 -12.65 23.94
N GLY A 395 13.51 -12.25 22.83
CA GLY A 395 12.46 -13.00 22.15
C GLY A 395 11.24 -12.14 21.82
N SER A 396 10.09 -12.79 21.60
CA SER A 396 8.82 -12.09 21.34
C SER A 396 7.66 -12.68 22.13
N CYS A 397 6.72 -11.81 22.51
CA CYS A 397 5.44 -12.19 23.12
C CYS A 397 4.34 -11.20 22.71
N THR A 398 3.08 -11.53 22.97
CA THR A 398 1.93 -10.66 22.72
C THR A 398 1.48 -10.03 24.03
N LEU A 399 1.23 -8.73 24.03
CA LEU A 399 0.48 -8.05 25.09
C LEU A 399 -0.95 -7.81 24.62
N THR A 400 -1.92 -8.21 25.44
CA THR A 400 -3.34 -7.96 25.16
C THR A 400 -3.85 -6.88 26.12
N ALA A 401 -4.36 -5.78 25.57
CA ALA A 401 -5.18 -4.82 26.29
C ALA A 401 -6.65 -5.23 26.15
N THR A 402 -7.49 -5.05 27.18
CA THR A 402 -8.92 -5.41 27.14
C THR A 402 -9.75 -4.50 28.04
N LEU A 403 -10.91 -4.02 27.54
CA LEU A 403 -11.83 -3.18 28.32
C LEU A 403 -12.51 -3.95 29.46
N ALA A 404 -13.07 -3.23 30.43
CA ALA A 404 -13.61 -3.83 31.64
C ALA A 404 -14.89 -4.65 31.43
N ASP A 405 -15.67 -4.30 30.42
CA ASP A 405 -16.82 -5.07 29.93
C ASP A 405 -16.43 -6.28 29.07
N GLY A 406 -15.15 -6.41 28.71
CA GLY A 406 -14.63 -7.47 27.84
C GLY A 406 -15.07 -7.37 26.38
N ARG A 407 -15.72 -6.27 25.96
CA ARG A 407 -16.21 -6.11 24.58
C ARG A 407 -15.08 -5.86 23.59
N GLN A 408 -14.07 -5.09 23.99
CA GLN A 408 -12.94 -4.72 23.13
C GLN A 408 -11.61 -5.20 23.68
N SER A 409 -10.77 -5.69 22.78
CA SER A 409 -9.39 -6.11 23.03
C SER A 409 -8.50 -5.71 21.86
N VAL A 410 -7.24 -5.39 22.15
CA VAL A 410 -6.21 -5.10 21.13
C VAL A 410 -4.89 -5.73 21.54
N ASP A 411 -4.23 -6.34 20.57
CA ASP A 411 -2.95 -7.03 20.75
C ASP A 411 -1.78 -6.18 20.27
N VAL A 412 -0.66 -6.27 20.98
CA VAL A 412 0.64 -5.66 20.64
C VAL A 412 1.71 -6.75 20.70
N THR A 413 2.36 -7.01 19.58
CA THR A 413 3.55 -7.88 19.54
C THR A 413 4.73 -7.12 20.12
N VAL A 414 5.30 -7.62 21.22
CA VAL A 414 6.53 -7.09 21.80
C VAL A 414 7.71 -7.92 21.31
N ARG A 415 8.77 -7.25 20.86
CA ARG A 415 10.06 -7.85 20.50
C ARG A 415 11.15 -7.29 21.40
N VAL A 416 11.95 -8.16 22.01
CA VAL A 416 13.03 -7.79 22.93
C VAL A 416 14.36 -8.33 22.40
N GLY A 417 15.38 -7.45 22.32
CA GLY A 417 16.70 -7.80 21.79
C GLY A 417 16.91 -7.29 20.35
N PRO A 418 17.92 -7.80 19.62
CA PRO A 418 18.13 -7.43 18.22
C PRO A 418 16.96 -7.90 17.35
N VAL A 419 16.74 -7.23 16.21
CA VAL A 419 15.73 -7.60 15.22
C VAL A 419 16.40 -7.75 13.87
N ASP A 420 16.20 -8.89 13.23
CA ASP A 420 16.64 -9.16 11.86
C ASP A 420 15.48 -8.95 10.89
N VAL A 421 15.77 -8.39 9.72
CA VAL A 421 14.86 -8.28 8.56
C VAL A 421 15.64 -8.75 7.34
N THR A 422 15.22 -9.86 6.73
CA THR A 422 15.87 -10.40 5.53
C THR A 422 15.20 -9.86 4.27
N ILE A 423 16.00 -9.33 3.34
CA ILE A 423 15.56 -8.94 2.01
C ILE A 423 15.96 -10.07 1.07
N TYR A 424 14.97 -10.77 0.55
CA TYR A 424 15.14 -11.72 -0.54
C TYR A 424 15.03 -10.97 -1.86
N ALA A 425 16.08 -11.00 -2.67
CA ALA A 425 16.14 -10.30 -3.93
C ALA A 425 16.38 -11.26 -5.10
N THR A 426 15.52 -11.18 -6.10
CA THR A 426 15.81 -11.64 -7.47
C THR A 426 16.31 -10.46 -8.30
N GLY A 427 16.84 -10.76 -9.48
CA GLY A 427 17.27 -9.78 -10.45
C GLY A 427 17.84 -10.49 -11.67
N ASN A 428 17.87 -9.80 -12.81
CA ASN A 428 18.28 -10.36 -14.09
C ASN A 428 17.50 -11.66 -14.42
N LEU A 429 16.19 -11.71 -14.09
CA LEU A 429 15.34 -12.89 -14.35
C LEU A 429 15.13 -13.14 -15.85
N ARG A 430 15.36 -12.12 -16.69
CA ARG A 430 15.29 -12.19 -18.15
C ARG A 430 14.02 -12.86 -18.70
N GLY A 431 12.86 -12.49 -18.15
CA GLY A 431 11.57 -13.06 -18.51
C GLY A 431 11.36 -14.53 -18.13
N THR A 432 12.20 -15.09 -17.27
CA THR A 432 12.13 -16.50 -16.87
C THR A 432 11.45 -16.65 -15.50
N ALA A 433 10.18 -17.07 -15.50
CA ALA A 433 9.43 -17.38 -14.28
C ALA A 433 9.63 -18.84 -13.77
N ASP A 434 10.18 -19.73 -14.60
CA ASP A 434 10.59 -21.11 -14.26
C ASP A 434 11.81 -21.50 -15.12
N ASN A 435 12.89 -21.98 -14.50
CA ASN A 435 14.10 -22.44 -15.19
C ASN A 435 14.21 -23.98 -15.30
N GLY A 436 13.13 -24.71 -15.02
CA GLY A 436 13.06 -26.18 -15.00
C GLY A 436 13.67 -26.82 -13.75
N THR A 437 14.32 -26.04 -12.87
CA THR A 437 14.79 -26.47 -11.55
C THR A 437 13.93 -25.85 -10.46
N VAL A 438 13.77 -24.53 -10.51
CA VAL A 438 12.96 -23.70 -9.61
C VAL A 438 12.19 -22.64 -10.39
N SER A 439 11.11 -22.18 -9.78
CA SER A 439 10.18 -21.19 -10.30
C SER A 439 9.96 -20.07 -9.29
N LEU A 440 9.25 -19.00 -9.68
CA LEU A 440 8.83 -17.97 -8.74
C LEU A 440 7.91 -18.49 -7.62
N ALA A 441 7.29 -19.67 -7.75
CA ALA A 441 6.60 -20.33 -6.64
C ALA A 441 7.55 -20.76 -5.50
N ASP A 442 8.79 -21.14 -5.82
CA ASP A 442 9.81 -21.43 -4.80
C ASP A 442 10.28 -20.15 -4.08
N VAL A 443 10.31 -19.03 -4.80
CA VAL A 443 10.65 -17.70 -4.25
C VAL A 443 9.53 -17.18 -3.35
N ALA A 444 8.27 -17.34 -3.76
CA ALA A 444 7.09 -17.05 -2.94
C ALA A 444 7.06 -17.89 -1.66
N ALA A 445 7.40 -19.18 -1.75
CA ALA A 445 7.51 -20.06 -0.60
C ALA A 445 8.63 -19.64 0.37
N LEU A 446 9.80 -19.25 -0.15
CA LEU A 446 10.91 -18.73 0.68
C LEU A 446 10.48 -17.49 1.47
N HIS A 447 9.81 -16.53 0.80
CA HIS A 447 9.31 -15.32 1.44
C HIS A 447 8.23 -15.63 2.50
N ALA A 448 7.28 -16.53 2.19
CA ALA A 448 6.21 -16.90 3.12
C ALA A 448 6.68 -17.74 4.33
N ASP A 449 7.84 -18.40 4.28
CA ASP A 449 8.44 -19.11 5.43
C ASP A 449 9.13 -18.14 6.42
N ASP A 450 9.43 -16.90 5.99
CA ASP A 450 9.97 -15.81 6.82
C ASP A 450 9.04 -14.56 6.73
N PRO A 451 7.98 -14.48 7.56
CA PRO A 451 6.97 -13.43 7.45
C PRO A 451 7.46 -12.02 7.83
N ASP A 452 8.69 -11.87 8.33
CA ASP A 452 9.35 -10.57 8.56
C ASP A 452 10.23 -10.14 7.37
N SER A 453 10.37 -10.97 6.35
CA SER A 453 11.19 -10.68 5.17
C SER A 453 10.53 -9.67 4.20
N ILE A 454 11.33 -9.22 3.24
CA ILE A 454 10.90 -8.38 2.09
C ILE A 454 11.27 -9.12 0.82
N LEU A 455 10.32 -9.29 -0.11
CA LEU A 455 10.59 -9.86 -1.43
C LEU A 455 10.72 -8.76 -2.49
N LEU A 456 11.91 -8.60 -3.05
CA LEU A 456 12.30 -7.52 -3.96
C LEU A 456 12.72 -8.09 -5.32
N ASP A 457 12.33 -7.44 -6.41
CA ASP A 457 13.02 -7.60 -7.69
C ASP A 457 13.95 -6.42 -7.93
N ALA A 458 15.20 -6.71 -8.29
CA ALA A 458 16.25 -5.71 -8.45
C ALA A 458 16.32 -5.11 -9.87
N GLY A 459 15.55 -5.63 -10.83
CA GLY A 459 15.54 -5.19 -12.24
C GLY A 459 16.21 -6.17 -13.20
N GLY A 460 16.11 -5.88 -14.50
CA GLY A 460 16.57 -6.75 -15.59
C GLY A 460 15.70 -7.99 -15.79
N SER A 461 14.42 -7.88 -15.48
CA SER A 461 13.52 -9.02 -15.31
C SER A 461 12.41 -9.10 -16.35
N VAL A 462 11.93 -7.98 -16.90
CA VAL A 462 10.69 -7.98 -17.72
C VAL A 462 10.87 -8.40 -19.18
N GLN A 463 12.10 -8.55 -19.67
CA GLN A 463 12.43 -8.91 -21.06
C GLN A 463 13.49 -9.99 -21.14
N GLY A 464 13.60 -10.68 -22.27
CA GLY A 464 14.71 -11.60 -22.57
C GLY A 464 14.27 -13.02 -22.92
N ALA A 465 13.00 -13.37 -22.63
CA ALA A 465 12.36 -14.59 -23.07
C ALA A 465 11.33 -14.30 -24.17
N ALA A 466 11.14 -15.24 -25.11
CA ALA A 466 10.21 -15.07 -26.23
C ALA A 466 8.76 -14.82 -25.78
N ASN A 467 8.33 -15.41 -24.65
CA ASN A 467 7.01 -15.17 -24.07
C ASN A 467 6.88 -13.75 -23.50
N THR A 468 7.88 -13.25 -22.77
CA THR A 468 7.83 -11.86 -22.27
C THR A 468 7.71 -10.83 -23.38
N SER A 469 8.44 -11.04 -24.47
CA SER A 469 8.39 -10.16 -25.64
C SER A 469 7.15 -10.38 -26.53
N LEU A 470 6.21 -11.27 -26.16
CA LEU A 470 4.84 -11.26 -26.71
C LEU A 470 3.91 -10.31 -25.94
N THR A 471 4.11 -10.16 -24.63
CA THR A 471 3.17 -9.41 -23.77
C THR A 471 3.70 -8.03 -23.36
N GLY A 472 4.95 -7.72 -23.69
CA GLY A 472 5.64 -6.52 -23.20
C GLY A 472 6.10 -6.64 -21.75
N GLY A 473 6.31 -7.88 -21.26
CA GLY A 473 6.68 -8.16 -19.87
C GLY A 473 5.50 -8.19 -18.89
N MET A 474 4.27 -7.98 -19.36
CA MET A 474 3.04 -8.09 -18.56
C MET A 474 2.86 -9.49 -17.94
N ASP A 475 3.23 -10.57 -18.64
CA ASP A 475 3.30 -11.94 -18.12
C ASP A 475 4.30 -12.08 -16.96
N MET A 476 5.45 -11.44 -17.07
CA MET A 476 6.47 -11.46 -16.02
C MET A 476 6.03 -10.67 -14.78
N LEU A 477 5.48 -9.48 -14.95
CA LEU A 477 4.93 -8.71 -13.82
C LEU A 477 3.70 -9.39 -13.21
N SER A 478 2.87 -10.06 -14.01
CA SER A 478 1.79 -10.94 -13.51
C SER A 478 2.35 -12.12 -12.72
N SER A 479 3.47 -12.69 -13.15
CA SER A 479 4.17 -13.78 -12.45
C SER A 479 4.76 -13.31 -11.12
N MET A 480 5.33 -12.11 -11.06
CA MET A 480 5.76 -11.46 -9.81
C MET A 480 4.57 -11.17 -8.88
N ASN A 481 3.44 -10.72 -9.41
CA ASN A 481 2.22 -10.52 -8.61
C ASN A 481 1.74 -11.82 -7.96
N TYR A 482 1.74 -12.94 -8.70
CA TYR A 482 1.42 -14.26 -8.14
C TYR A 482 2.42 -14.73 -7.08
N ALA A 483 3.68 -14.28 -7.15
CA ALA A 483 4.72 -14.61 -6.19
C ALA A 483 4.75 -13.68 -4.95
N GLY A 484 3.93 -12.63 -4.94
CA GLY A 484 3.78 -11.73 -3.78
C GLY A 484 4.93 -10.75 -3.59
N TYR A 485 5.56 -10.27 -4.67
CA TYR A 485 6.64 -9.28 -4.57
C TYR A 485 6.17 -7.99 -3.87
N ASP A 486 6.98 -7.54 -2.90
CA ASP A 486 6.78 -6.32 -2.14
C ASP A 486 7.21 -5.07 -2.89
N LEU A 487 8.20 -5.18 -3.77
CA LEU A 487 8.84 -4.04 -4.45
C LEU A 487 9.50 -4.50 -5.76
N GLN A 488 9.43 -3.65 -6.78
CA GLN A 488 10.13 -3.82 -8.05
C GLN A 488 11.04 -2.62 -8.32
N VAL A 489 12.29 -2.88 -8.66
CA VAL A 489 13.21 -1.89 -9.24
C VAL A 489 13.28 -2.13 -10.75
N PHE A 490 13.31 -1.03 -11.51
CA PHE A 490 13.46 -1.07 -12.96
C PHE A 490 14.70 -0.33 -13.41
N GLY A 491 15.45 -0.95 -14.31
CA GLY A 491 16.66 -0.40 -14.91
C GLY A 491 16.55 -0.17 -16.41
N ALA A 492 17.64 0.25 -17.05
CA ALA A 492 17.70 0.48 -18.49
C ALA A 492 17.32 -0.77 -19.31
N SER A 493 17.61 -1.95 -18.76
CA SER A 493 17.29 -3.24 -19.36
C SER A 493 15.80 -3.58 -19.36
N ASP A 494 14.99 -2.93 -18.51
CA ASP A 494 13.54 -3.13 -18.45
C ASP A 494 12.76 -2.16 -19.37
N LEU A 495 13.44 -1.12 -19.89
CA LEU A 495 12.90 -0.19 -20.90
C LEU A 495 12.91 -0.74 -22.34
N ALA A 496 13.19 -2.04 -22.54
CA ALA A 496 13.30 -2.65 -23.87
C ALA A 496 12.02 -2.57 -24.72
N PHE A 497 10.87 -2.30 -24.09
CA PHE A 497 9.56 -2.19 -24.74
C PHE A 497 9.02 -0.74 -24.74
N GLY A 498 9.86 0.23 -24.35
CA GLY A 498 9.51 1.64 -24.23
C GLY A 498 9.06 2.07 -22.83
N ALA A 499 9.23 3.36 -22.54
CA ALA A 499 8.89 3.96 -21.24
C ALA A 499 7.38 3.91 -20.94
N GLU A 500 6.54 4.25 -21.93
CA GLU A 500 5.08 4.23 -21.78
C GLU A 500 4.59 2.83 -21.40
N ARG A 501 5.07 1.79 -22.11
CA ARG A 501 4.68 0.40 -21.85
C ARG A 501 5.09 -0.05 -20.45
N LEU A 502 6.32 0.26 -20.04
CA LEU A 502 6.80 -0.09 -18.71
C LEU A 502 5.98 0.62 -17.61
N VAL A 503 5.53 1.85 -17.82
CA VAL A 503 4.66 2.58 -16.88
C VAL A 503 3.25 1.96 -16.83
N GLU A 504 2.67 1.55 -17.96
CA GLU A 504 1.39 0.81 -18.01
C GLU A 504 1.46 -0.53 -17.28
N ASP A 505 2.51 -1.32 -17.52
CA ASP A 505 2.63 -2.66 -16.93
C ASP A 505 3.05 -2.56 -15.45
N ALA A 506 3.87 -1.56 -15.06
CA ALA A 506 4.13 -1.23 -13.67
C ALA A 506 2.84 -0.83 -12.92
N ALA A 507 1.87 -0.19 -13.59
CA ALA A 507 0.58 0.15 -12.98
C ALA A 507 -0.23 -1.10 -12.55
N VAL A 508 -0.01 -2.28 -13.11
CA VAL A 508 -0.70 -3.50 -12.66
C VAL A 508 0.07 -4.30 -11.59
N THR A 509 1.27 -3.87 -11.19
CA THR A 509 2.08 -4.58 -10.19
C THR A 509 1.46 -4.55 -8.78
N SER A 510 1.78 -5.57 -7.99
CA SER A 510 1.40 -5.72 -6.58
C SER A 510 2.25 -4.88 -5.64
N GLY A 511 3.41 -4.37 -6.07
CA GLY A 511 4.37 -3.64 -5.25
C GLY A 511 4.65 -2.23 -5.79
N PRO A 512 5.16 -1.30 -4.98
CA PRO A 512 5.82 -0.09 -5.46
C PRO A 512 6.91 -0.37 -6.49
N SER A 513 6.83 0.37 -7.60
CA SER A 513 7.84 0.42 -8.67
C SER A 513 8.82 1.58 -8.46
N ILE A 514 10.12 1.33 -8.61
CA ILE A 514 11.19 2.32 -8.39
C ILE A 514 12.15 2.38 -9.59
N ALA A 515 12.45 3.60 -10.03
CA ALA A 515 13.60 3.92 -10.86
C ALA A 515 14.10 5.33 -10.53
N SER A 516 15.12 5.47 -9.68
CA SER A 516 15.55 6.79 -9.18
C SER A 516 16.33 7.63 -10.20
N THR A 517 16.84 7.02 -11.27
CA THR A 517 17.63 7.70 -12.32
C THR A 517 16.89 7.81 -13.66
N LEU A 518 15.90 6.96 -13.93
CA LEU A 518 15.17 6.95 -15.20
C LEU A 518 14.19 8.14 -15.27
N GLN A 519 14.21 8.84 -16.40
CA GLN A 519 13.43 10.06 -16.63
C GLN A 519 12.69 10.01 -17.98
N ASN A 520 11.53 10.67 -18.02
CA ASN A 520 10.78 10.98 -19.22
C ASN A 520 11.47 12.09 -20.03
N GLU A 521 11.00 12.34 -21.27
CA GLU A 521 11.59 13.36 -22.16
C GLU A 521 11.57 14.78 -21.58
N ASP A 522 10.60 15.09 -20.70
CA ASP A 522 10.46 16.38 -20.03
C ASP A 522 11.36 16.54 -18.78
N GLY A 523 12.14 15.50 -18.44
CA GLY A 523 12.98 15.43 -17.26
C GLY A 523 12.23 15.06 -15.96
N THR A 524 10.96 14.68 -16.03
CA THR A 524 10.27 14.12 -14.86
C THR A 524 10.73 12.67 -14.59
N PRO A 525 10.70 12.18 -13.33
CA PRO A 525 10.96 10.78 -13.05
C PRO A 525 10.01 9.85 -13.82
N LEU A 526 10.50 8.71 -14.30
CA LEU A 526 9.74 7.78 -15.15
C LEU A 526 8.34 7.46 -14.60
N PHE A 527 8.25 7.03 -13.34
CA PHE A 527 6.98 6.71 -12.69
C PHE A 527 6.34 7.90 -11.94
N TYR A 528 6.69 9.15 -12.26
CA TYR A 528 6.11 10.32 -11.60
C TYR A 528 4.59 10.40 -11.82
N ARG A 529 3.83 10.41 -10.72
CA ARG A 529 2.36 10.30 -10.71
C ARG A 529 1.80 9.03 -11.34
N SER A 530 2.62 8.02 -11.63
CA SER A 530 2.11 6.70 -12.01
C SER A 530 1.31 6.11 -10.84
N THR A 531 0.19 5.46 -11.18
CA THR A 531 -0.72 4.83 -10.22
C THR A 531 -0.68 3.32 -10.34
N SER A 532 -0.32 2.61 -9.26
CA SER A 532 -0.60 1.17 -9.19
C SER A 532 -2.10 0.96 -9.03
N TRP A 533 -2.76 0.39 -10.04
CA TRP A 533 -4.17 -0.01 -10.06
C TRP A 533 -4.50 -1.00 -8.95
N SER A 534 -3.60 -1.96 -8.67
CA SER A 534 -3.82 -2.98 -7.63
C SER A 534 -3.90 -2.40 -6.22
N ARG A 535 -3.28 -1.22 -6.00
CA ARG A 535 -3.21 -0.54 -4.71
C ARG A 535 -3.71 0.90 -4.73
N ASN A 536 -4.41 1.38 -5.76
CA ASN A 536 -4.80 2.80 -5.97
C ASN A 536 -3.68 3.82 -5.63
N ARG A 537 -2.41 3.45 -5.75
CA ARG A 537 -1.30 4.16 -5.11
C ARG A 537 -0.53 4.98 -6.12
N ILE A 538 -0.45 6.28 -5.91
CA ILE A 538 0.36 7.19 -6.70
C ILE A 538 1.79 7.25 -6.15
N THR A 539 2.79 7.18 -7.02
CA THR A 539 4.22 7.21 -6.65
C THR A 539 4.93 8.39 -7.29
N ASN A 540 6.06 8.82 -6.68
CA ASN A 540 7.00 9.71 -7.34
C ASN A 540 8.02 8.92 -8.20
N GLY A 541 8.03 7.59 -8.09
CA GLY A 541 8.91 6.68 -8.82
C GLY A 541 10.34 6.58 -8.30
N LEU A 542 10.74 7.42 -7.35
CA LEU A 542 12.15 7.62 -7.02
C LEU A 542 12.62 6.78 -5.83
N GLN A 543 11.83 6.67 -4.75
CA GLN A 543 12.27 6.01 -3.51
C GLN A 543 11.10 5.64 -2.58
N GLU A 544 11.19 4.47 -1.94
CA GLU A 544 10.13 3.89 -1.12
C GLU A 544 10.61 3.47 0.27
N VAL A 545 9.69 3.43 1.24
CA VAL A 545 9.93 2.82 2.55
C VAL A 545 9.04 1.61 2.76
N VAL A 546 9.61 0.48 3.18
CA VAL A 546 8.89 -0.73 3.56
C VAL A 546 9.04 -0.93 5.07
N GLN A 547 7.94 -1.26 5.75
CA GLN A 547 7.96 -1.62 7.17
C GLN A 547 7.88 -3.13 7.35
N ARG A 548 8.75 -3.67 8.21
CA ARG A 548 8.83 -5.09 8.62
C ARG A 548 9.36 -5.22 10.03
N ALA A 549 8.89 -6.21 10.81
CA ALA A 549 9.33 -6.46 12.18
C ALA A 549 9.35 -5.24 13.14
N GLY A 550 8.56 -4.20 12.87
CA GLY A 550 8.61 -2.92 13.59
C GLY A 550 9.79 -2.01 13.24
N LYS A 551 10.34 -2.15 12.02
CA LYS A 551 11.46 -1.41 11.44
C LYS A 551 11.09 -0.80 10.10
N THR A 552 11.68 0.36 9.79
CA THR A 552 11.49 1.07 8.51
C THR A 552 12.75 1.01 7.66
N ILE A 553 12.67 0.36 6.50
CA ILE A 553 13.78 0.20 5.55
C ILE A 553 13.46 1.03 4.29
N GLY A 554 14.39 1.90 3.91
CA GLY A 554 14.29 2.71 2.69
C GLY A 554 15.01 2.06 1.50
N PHE A 555 14.41 2.17 0.32
CA PHE A 555 14.95 1.64 -0.94
C PHE A 555 14.99 2.74 -1.99
N PHE A 556 16.08 2.79 -2.75
CA PHE A 556 16.25 3.59 -3.95
C PHE A 556 17.16 2.83 -4.93
N SER A 557 17.16 3.20 -6.21
CA SER A 557 18.00 2.59 -7.23
C SER A 557 19.02 3.57 -7.84
N LEU A 558 20.07 3.02 -8.46
CA LEU A 558 21.02 3.76 -9.28
C LEU A 558 21.32 2.94 -10.52
N GLU A 559 21.18 3.54 -11.69
CA GLU A 559 21.54 2.96 -12.98
C GLU A 559 22.49 3.91 -13.74
N ASN A 560 23.27 3.37 -14.68
CA ASN A 560 24.07 4.16 -15.64
C ASN A 560 23.23 4.74 -16.79
N ALA A 561 21.95 5.00 -16.54
CA ALA A 561 20.97 5.39 -17.55
C ALA A 561 19.96 6.40 -17.00
N GLY A 562 19.71 7.44 -17.79
CA GLY A 562 18.90 8.60 -17.45
C GLY A 562 17.68 8.71 -18.36
N VAL A 563 17.51 9.89 -18.98
CA VAL A 563 16.45 10.14 -19.96
C VAL A 563 16.48 9.07 -21.07
N TYR A 564 15.35 8.37 -21.22
CA TYR A 564 15.09 7.41 -22.31
C TYR A 564 16.12 6.27 -22.48
N ALA A 565 16.77 5.80 -21.40
CA ALA A 565 17.80 4.73 -21.40
C ALA A 565 19.07 4.96 -22.23
N HIS A 566 19.12 5.94 -23.13
CA HIS A 566 20.25 6.19 -24.03
C HIS A 566 21.23 7.27 -23.51
N ALA A 567 20.81 8.12 -22.57
CA ALA A 567 21.67 9.09 -21.91
C ALA A 567 22.38 8.46 -20.70
N GLN A 568 23.72 8.38 -20.75
CA GLN A 568 24.52 7.94 -19.59
C GLN A 568 24.49 8.99 -18.48
N VAL A 569 24.17 8.55 -17.25
CA VAL A 569 24.16 9.39 -16.05
C VAL A 569 25.57 9.44 -15.47
N SER A 570 26.15 10.63 -15.36
CA SER A 570 27.53 10.75 -14.88
C SER A 570 27.69 10.29 -13.43
N THR A 571 28.87 9.78 -13.03
CA THR A 571 29.11 9.34 -11.64
C THR A 571 28.83 10.44 -10.60
N ALA A 572 29.07 11.71 -10.96
CA ALA A 572 28.76 12.85 -10.10
C ALA A 572 27.26 13.07 -9.90
N GLU A 573 26.47 12.84 -10.95
CA GLU A 573 25.01 12.93 -10.96
C GLU A 573 24.38 11.74 -10.24
N GLN A 574 24.85 10.51 -10.48
CA GLN A 574 24.45 9.32 -9.69
C GLN A 574 24.73 9.55 -8.19
N SER A 575 25.87 10.16 -7.83
CA SER A 575 26.21 10.51 -6.44
C SER A 575 25.29 11.59 -5.85
N GLN A 576 24.84 12.56 -6.66
CA GLN A 576 23.86 13.56 -6.25
C GLN A 576 22.48 12.93 -6.03
N ILE A 577 22.00 12.11 -6.96
CA ILE A 577 20.74 11.38 -6.85
C ILE A 577 20.74 10.52 -5.59
N ALA A 578 21.81 9.78 -5.33
CA ALA A 578 21.96 8.99 -4.10
C ALA A 578 21.84 9.85 -2.83
N SER A 579 22.48 11.02 -2.81
CA SER A 579 22.40 11.96 -1.69
C SER A 579 20.98 12.49 -1.46
N GLU A 580 20.27 12.81 -2.54
CA GLU A 580 18.87 13.29 -2.49
C GLU A 580 17.91 12.18 -2.04
N GLN A 581 18.03 10.96 -2.57
CA GLN A 581 17.19 9.84 -2.17
C GLN A 581 17.45 9.43 -0.72
N VAL A 582 18.70 9.39 -0.27
CA VAL A 582 19.04 9.14 1.14
C VAL A 582 18.40 10.20 2.04
N ALA A 583 18.49 11.48 1.71
CA ALA A 583 17.87 12.55 2.48
C ALA A 583 16.34 12.40 2.56
N ALA A 584 15.69 12.07 1.43
CA ALA A 584 14.25 11.88 1.36
C ALA A 584 13.79 10.62 2.13
N LEU A 585 14.53 9.52 2.08
CA LEU A 585 14.26 8.32 2.86
C LEU A 585 14.42 8.56 4.37
N ARG A 586 15.44 9.32 4.79
CA ARG A 586 15.59 9.74 6.20
C ARG A 586 14.43 10.64 6.65
N ALA A 587 13.91 11.51 5.78
CA ALA A 587 12.72 12.30 6.07
C ALA A 587 11.45 11.43 6.20
N LYS A 588 11.31 10.36 5.39
CA LYS A 588 10.30 9.29 5.53
C LYS A 588 10.55 8.35 6.74
N GLY A 589 11.50 8.64 7.62
CA GLY A 589 11.78 7.87 8.84
C GLY A 589 12.57 6.57 8.63
N ALA A 590 13.22 6.37 7.48
CA ALA A 590 14.02 5.17 7.21
C ALA A 590 15.16 5.01 8.24
N GLN A 591 15.17 3.86 8.92
CA GLN A 591 16.20 3.48 9.89
C GLN A 591 17.40 2.85 9.16
N ALA A 592 17.14 1.91 8.26
CA ALA A 592 18.11 1.38 7.31
C ALA A 592 17.83 1.88 5.89
N ILE A 593 18.85 1.98 5.05
CA ILE A 593 18.72 2.32 3.62
C ILE A 593 19.50 1.31 2.78
N VAL A 594 18.86 0.79 1.73
CA VAL A 594 19.45 -0.12 0.74
C VAL A 594 19.44 0.56 -0.63
N CYS A 595 20.57 0.52 -1.32
CA CYS A 595 20.70 0.92 -2.71
C CYS A 595 20.57 -0.31 -3.61
N VAL A 596 19.77 -0.23 -4.67
CA VAL A 596 19.76 -1.25 -5.74
C VAL A 596 20.53 -0.67 -6.93
N ALA A 597 21.68 -1.26 -7.22
CA ALA A 597 22.62 -0.78 -8.23
C ALA A 597 22.53 -1.63 -9.50
N GLY A 598 22.24 -0.99 -10.62
CA GLY A 598 22.34 -1.56 -11.97
C GLY A 598 23.74 -2.06 -12.31
N ALA A 599 23.83 -2.87 -13.36
CA ALA A 599 25.07 -3.58 -13.73
C ALA A 599 26.27 -2.67 -14.04
N GLU A 600 26.02 -1.43 -14.49
CA GLU A 600 27.03 -0.44 -14.87
C GLU A 600 27.16 0.72 -13.87
N THR A 601 26.53 0.65 -12.70
CA THR A 601 26.50 1.75 -11.73
C THR A 601 27.90 2.08 -11.22
N ALA A 602 28.24 3.36 -11.26
CA ALA A 602 29.63 3.82 -11.15
C ALA A 602 29.97 4.50 -9.82
N VAL A 603 29.01 4.65 -8.91
CA VAL A 603 29.23 5.27 -7.59
C VAL A 603 29.99 4.30 -6.67
N ASP A 604 31.08 4.78 -6.06
CA ASP A 604 31.90 3.95 -5.19
C ASP A 604 31.29 3.67 -3.80
N ALA A 605 31.76 2.59 -3.18
CA ALA A 605 31.30 2.13 -1.89
C ALA A 605 31.61 3.13 -0.75
N GLU A 606 32.69 3.91 -0.86
CA GLU A 606 33.04 4.94 0.14
C GLU A 606 32.00 6.07 0.15
N THR A 607 31.55 6.50 -1.02
CA THR A 607 30.52 7.52 -1.20
C THR A 607 29.17 7.05 -0.66
N LEU A 608 28.70 5.86 -1.04
CA LEU A 608 27.43 5.31 -0.55
C LEU A 608 27.45 5.08 0.97
N ALA A 609 28.55 4.54 1.51
CA ALA A 609 28.73 4.39 2.96
C ALA A 609 28.74 5.75 3.68
N GLY A 610 29.41 6.76 3.09
CA GLY A 610 29.50 8.13 3.61
C GLY A 610 28.16 8.87 3.66
N LEU A 611 27.24 8.56 2.73
CA LEU A 611 25.85 9.04 2.77
C LEU A 611 25.01 8.32 3.85
N GLY A 612 25.44 7.14 4.31
CA GLY A 612 24.71 6.34 5.30
C GLY A 612 23.75 5.31 4.67
N VAL A 613 24.09 4.80 3.49
CA VAL A 613 23.54 3.55 2.94
C VAL A 613 24.10 2.37 3.75
N ASN A 614 23.25 1.39 4.07
CA ASN A 614 23.61 0.23 4.89
C ASN A 614 24.04 -0.98 4.06
N ALA A 615 23.52 -1.13 2.85
CA ALA A 615 23.86 -2.21 1.93
C ALA A 615 23.55 -1.85 0.47
N VAL A 616 24.16 -2.60 -0.46
CA VAL A 616 23.91 -2.54 -1.89
C VAL A 616 23.51 -3.92 -2.41
N LEU A 617 22.41 -3.97 -3.17
CA LEU A 617 22.10 -5.10 -4.05
C LEU A 617 22.57 -4.72 -5.45
N THR A 618 23.50 -5.48 -6.04
CA THR A 618 24.10 -5.18 -7.35
C THR A 618 23.61 -6.14 -8.42
N LEU A 619 23.26 -5.61 -9.59
CA LEU A 619 22.97 -6.37 -10.81
C LEU A 619 24.21 -6.62 -11.68
N ASN A 620 25.41 -6.21 -11.25
CA ASN A 620 26.63 -6.50 -11.99
C ASN A 620 27.00 -8.00 -11.83
N PRO A 621 26.94 -8.83 -12.88
CA PRO A 621 27.17 -10.28 -12.76
C PRO A 621 28.61 -10.65 -12.40
N ASP A 622 29.58 -9.77 -12.69
CA ASP A 622 31.00 -9.97 -12.35
C ASP A 622 31.32 -9.51 -10.92
N GLU A 623 30.41 -8.82 -10.25
CA GLU A 623 30.64 -8.25 -8.93
C GLU A 623 30.42 -9.31 -7.82
N ALA A 624 31.53 -9.76 -7.22
CA ALA A 624 31.48 -10.70 -6.11
C ALA A 624 30.99 -10.04 -4.80
N THR A 625 30.16 -10.77 -4.05
CA THR A 625 29.70 -10.39 -2.72
C THR A 625 30.86 -10.04 -1.79
N ARG A 626 30.85 -8.83 -1.23
CA ARG A 626 31.93 -8.33 -0.36
C ARG A 626 31.42 -7.31 0.67
N THR A 627 32.28 -6.97 1.62
CA THR A 627 32.10 -5.80 2.49
C THR A 627 33.25 -4.84 2.28
N GLU A 628 32.96 -3.58 1.97
CA GLU A 628 33.93 -2.55 1.63
C GLU A 628 33.52 -1.24 2.32
N HIS A 629 34.46 -0.52 2.96
CA HIS A 629 34.16 0.66 3.80
C HIS A 629 33.07 0.48 4.90
N GLY A 630 32.70 -0.77 5.21
CA GLY A 630 31.60 -1.10 6.13
C GLY A 630 30.24 -1.31 5.45
N LEU A 631 30.16 -1.09 4.14
CA LEU A 631 29.01 -1.34 3.29
C LEU A 631 29.05 -2.79 2.78
N THR A 632 27.96 -3.53 2.96
CA THR A 632 27.81 -4.89 2.39
C THR A 632 27.23 -4.78 0.99
N ILE A 633 27.90 -5.40 0.01
CA ILE A 633 27.50 -5.43 -1.40
C ILE A 633 27.22 -6.88 -1.76
N LEU A 634 25.99 -7.18 -2.20
CA LEU A 634 25.52 -8.53 -2.53
C LEU A 634 24.98 -8.56 -3.97
N ASN A 635 25.45 -9.53 -4.74
CA ASN A 635 25.02 -9.75 -6.13
C ASN A 635 23.62 -10.38 -6.18
N ALA A 636 22.71 -9.76 -6.93
CA ALA A 636 21.34 -10.22 -7.18
C ALA A 636 21.09 -10.64 -8.64
N ALA A 637 22.10 -10.58 -9.52
CA ALA A 637 22.00 -10.85 -10.96
C ALA A 637 21.87 -12.34 -11.35
N GLY A 638 21.61 -13.23 -10.39
CA GLY A 638 21.64 -14.69 -10.59
C GLY A 638 20.46 -15.26 -11.38
N GLY A 639 19.43 -14.46 -11.68
CA GLY A 639 18.14 -14.94 -12.17
C GLY A 639 17.57 -16.01 -11.23
N LEU A 640 16.88 -17.01 -11.78
CA LEU A 640 16.40 -18.16 -10.99
C LEU A 640 17.48 -19.18 -10.60
N ASN A 641 18.77 -18.93 -10.85
CA ASN A 641 19.84 -19.82 -10.37
C ASN A 641 20.14 -19.62 -8.88
N SER A 642 19.81 -18.44 -8.33
CA SER A 642 19.94 -18.13 -6.91
C SER A 642 19.17 -16.87 -6.52
N VAL A 643 18.59 -16.88 -5.32
CA VAL A 643 18.03 -15.68 -4.67
C VAL A 643 19.09 -15.07 -3.76
N ALA A 644 19.29 -13.75 -3.85
CA ALA A 644 20.14 -13.02 -2.91
C ALA A 644 19.39 -12.84 -1.58
N ALA A 645 20.06 -13.10 -0.45
CA ALA A 645 19.50 -12.91 0.90
C ALA A 645 20.35 -11.90 1.68
N LEU A 646 19.83 -10.69 1.86
CA LEU A 646 20.47 -9.60 2.59
C LEU A 646 19.77 -9.39 3.93
N THR A 647 20.39 -9.82 5.03
CA THR A 647 19.81 -9.67 6.37
C THR A 647 20.31 -8.40 7.05
N LEU A 648 19.38 -7.50 7.39
CA LEU A 648 19.64 -6.29 8.15
C LEU A 648 19.35 -6.54 9.64
N THR A 649 20.40 -6.57 10.45
CA THR A 649 20.30 -6.68 11.91
C THR A 649 20.27 -5.29 12.54
N PHE A 650 19.18 -4.98 13.24
CA PHE A 650 19.00 -3.80 14.07
C PHE A 650 19.46 -4.11 15.50
N GLY A 651 20.66 -3.65 15.85
CA GLY A 651 21.33 -3.90 17.13
C GLY A 651 20.73 -3.14 18.31
N THR A 652 20.91 -3.68 19.52
CA THR A 652 20.37 -3.10 20.77
C THR A 652 21.11 -1.84 21.23
N ASP A 653 22.25 -1.56 20.62
CA ASP A 653 23.06 -0.34 20.78
C ASP A 653 22.74 0.75 19.72
N GLY A 654 21.82 0.46 18.78
CA GLY A 654 21.46 1.35 17.68
C GLY A 654 22.31 1.17 16.43
N SER A 655 23.23 0.19 16.40
CA SER A 655 23.92 -0.20 15.17
C SER A 655 22.97 -0.88 14.19
N ILE A 656 23.28 -0.77 12.90
CA ILE A 656 22.61 -1.51 11.83
C ILE A 656 23.71 -2.19 11.03
N THR A 657 23.69 -3.52 10.97
CA THR A 657 24.68 -4.33 10.24
C THR A 657 24.00 -5.17 9.18
N ALA A 658 24.68 -5.38 8.05
CA ALA A 658 24.16 -6.13 6.92
C ALA A 658 24.98 -7.41 6.70
N ALA A 659 24.32 -8.57 6.77
CA ALA A 659 24.87 -9.87 6.41
C ALA A 659 24.34 -10.30 5.03
N ALA A 660 25.15 -11.01 4.25
CA ALA A 660 24.83 -11.39 2.89
C ALA A 660 25.03 -12.90 2.65
N GLU A 661 24.01 -13.54 2.08
CA GLU A 661 23.98 -14.93 1.66
C GLU A 661 23.40 -15.05 0.23
N THR A 662 23.69 -16.15 -0.46
CA THR A 662 23.15 -16.47 -1.77
C THR A 662 22.47 -17.83 -1.71
N VAL A 663 21.14 -17.85 -1.77
CA VAL A 663 20.32 -19.06 -1.70
C VAL A 663 20.25 -19.70 -3.08
N ALA A 664 21.07 -20.73 -3.32
CA ALA A 664 21.13 -21.42 -4.60
C ALA A 664 19.81 -22.17 -4.93
N ALA A 665 19.47 -22.27 -6.22
CA ALA A 665 18.29 -22.99 -6.72
C ALA A 665 18.17 -24.43 -6.20
N ALA A 666 19.30 -25.13 -6.03
CA ALA A 666 19.32 -26.48 -5.46
C ALA A 666 18.83 -26.53 -3.99
N SER A 667 19.07 -25.47 -3.21
CA SER A 667 18.59 -25.35 -1.83
C SER A 667 17.07 -25.11 -1.79
N LEU A 668 16.57 -24.22 -2.65
CA LEU A 668 15.13 -23.96 -2.82
C LEU A 668 14.38 -25.23 -3.24
N GLN A 669 14.87 -25.92 -4.27
CA GLN A 669 14.27 -27.18 -4.75
C GLN A 669 14.24 -28.26 -3.65
N ALA A 670 15.25 -28.33 -2.79
CA ALA A 670 15.28 -29.27 -1.66
C ALA A 670 14.28 -28.89 -0.54
N ALA A 671 14.08 -27.59 -0.29
CA ALA A 671 13.21 -27.06 0.75
C ALA A 671 11.72 -27.38 0.52
N ARG A 672 11.28 -27.62 -0.74
CA ARG A 672 9.92 -28.08 -1.10
C ARG A 672 9.39 -29.23 -0.24
N SER A 673 10.27 -30.12 0.23
CA SER A 673 9.89 -31.28 1.03
C SER A 673 9.64 -30.99 2.53
N SER A 674 9.88 -29.75 2.97
CA SER A 674 9.86 -29.33 4.37
C SER A 674 9.29 -27.92 4.59
N LEU A 675 8.52 -27.39 3.64
CA LEU A 675 7.84 -26.10 3.78
C LEU A 675 6.88 -26.07 4.97
N SER A 676 6.72 -24.91 5.60
CA SER A 676 5.60 -24.65 6.51
C SER A 676 4.25 -24.68 5.78
N ALA A 677 3.14 -24.68 6.53
CA ALA A 677 1.81 -24.66 5.95
C ALA A 677 1.53 -23.38 5.13
N ASP A 678 2.06 -22.24 5.59
CA ASP A 678 1.88 -20.94 4.94
C ASP A 678 2.75 -20.87 3.67
N ALA A 679 4.02 -21.31 3.76
CA ALA A 679 4.91 -21.42 2.61
C ALA A 679 4.42 -22.40 1.52
N GLN A 680 3.81 -23.53 1.92
CA GLN A 680 3.17 -24.45 0.98
C GLN A 680 1.93 -23.82 0.31
N THR A 681 1.14 -23.05 1.06
CA THR A 681 -0.03 -22.35 0.53
C THR A 681 0.38 -21.29 -0.50
N ALA A 682 1.44 -20.53 -0.20
CA ALA A 682 2.05 -19.60 -1.15
C ALA A 682 2.49 -20.35 -2.43
N TYR A 683 3.33 -21.39 -2.28
CA TYR A 683 3.81 -22.23 -3.39
C TYR A 683 2.69 -22.70 -4.32
N ASP A 684 1.66 -23.36 -3.77
CA ASP A 684 0.59 -23.97 -4.55
C ASP A 684 -0.24 -22.90 -5.29
N SER A 685 -0.47 -21.75 -4.65
CA SER A 685 -1.21 -20.63 -5.26
C SER A 685 -0.44 -19.98 -6.40
N THR A 686 0.86 -19.67 -6.19
CA THR A 686 1.74 -19.10 -7.21
C THR A 686 1.92 -20.07 -8.37
N ALA A 687 2.23 -21.35 -8.13
CA ALA A 687 2.41 -22.35 -9.17
C ALA A 687 1.15 -22.53 -10.05
N THR A 688 -0.04 -22.42 -9.46
CA THR A 688 -1.31 -22.42 -10.20
C THR A 688 -1.43 -21.18 -11.11
N GLY A 689 -1.08 -20.00 -10.60
CA GLY A 689 -1.06 -18.75 -11.38
C GLY A 689 -0.08 -18.78 -12.55
N LEU A 690 1.17 -19.19 -12.31
CA LEU A 690 2.19 -19.36 -13.36
C LEU A 690 1.74 -20.35 -14.44
N THR A 691 1.12 -21.47 -14.04
CA THR A 691 0.58 -22.46 -14.98
C THR A 691 -0.54 -21.88 -15.85
N ALA A 692 -1.39 -21.02 -15.28
CA ALA A 692 -2.48 -20.37 -16.02
C ALA A 692 -1.96 -19.32 -17.03
N LEU A 693 -0.93 -18.56 -16.67
CA LEU A 693 -0.26 -17.63 -17.59
C LEU A 693 0.36 -18.38 -18.77
N ALA A 694 1.17 -19.40 -18.51
CA ALA A 694 1.82 -20.20 -19.56
C ALA A 694 0.83 -20.88 -20.52
N GLN A 695 -0.36 -21.28 -20.03
CA GLN A 695 -1.45 -21.79 -20.88
C GLN A 695 -2.09 -20.70 -21.75
N GLY A 696 -2.17 -19.46 -21.25
CA GLY A 696 -2.58 -18.30 -22.02
C GLY A 696 -1.61 -18.00 -23.17
N ASP A 697 -0.31 -17.95 -22.86
CA ASP A 697 0.75 -17.71 -23.84
C ASP A 697 0.75 -18.77 -24.94
N GLU A 698 0.65 -20.05 -24.58
CA GLU A 698 0.60 -21.15 -25.54
C GLU A 698 -0.65 -21.06 -26.45
N SER A 699 -1.79 -20.59 -25.92
CA SER A 699 -2.97 -20.31 -26.74
C SER A 699 -2.79 -19.13 -27.70
N VAL A 700 -1.87 -18.19 -27.43
CA VAL A 700 -1.51 -17.08 -28.32
C VAL A 700 -0.47 -17.54 -29.36
N ARG A 701 0.50 -18.38 -28.96
CA ARG A 701 1.52 -18.98 -29.82
C ARG A 701 0.91 -19.92 -30.87
N ALA A 702 -0.05 -20.76 -30.47
CA ALA A 702 -0.69 -21.74 -31.36
C ALA A 702 -1.64 -21.15 -32.44
N GLN A 703 -1.76 -19.83 -32.55
CA GLN A 703 -2.57 -19.19 -33.59
C GLN A 703 -1.88 -19.26 -34.95
N GLU A 704 -2.51 -19.88 -35.96
CA GLU A 704 -2.12 -19.78 -37.37
C GLU A 704 -2.25 -18.32 -37.85
N LEU A 705 -1.21 -17.80 -38.52
CA LEU A 705 -1.17 -16.46 -39.09
C LEU A 705 -1.35 -16.49 -40.60
N PHE A 706 -0.58 -17.33 -41.29
CA PHE A 706 -0.67 -17.51 -42.75
C PHE A 706 -0.22 -18.91 -43.16
N THR A 707 -0.44 -19.28 -44.42
CA THR A 707 0.08 -20.51 -45.01
C THR A 707 1.26 -20.17 -45.93
N PHE A 708 2.44 -20.72 -45.65
CA PHE A 708 3.63 -20.62 -46.50
C PHE A 708 3.64 -21.79 -47.49
N GLU A 709 3.30 -21.53 -48.76
CA GLU A 709 3.22 -22.58 -49.79
C GLU A 709 4.61 -23.00 -50.30
N GLU A 710 4.78 -24.30 -50.60
CA GLU A 710 6.03 -24.87 -51.13
C GLU A 710 6.35 -24.26 -52.50
N ASN A 711 7.51 -23.58 -52.63
CA ASN A 711 7.89 -22.98 -53.90
C ASN A 711 8.19 -24.07 -54.95
N ALA A 712 7.58 -23.94 -56.13
CA ALA A 712 7.75 -24.86 -57.25
C ALA A 712 9.00 -24.56 -58.10
N ASP A 713 9.59 -23.38 -57.96
CA ASP A 713 10.91 -23.04 -58.53
C ASP A 713 11.98 -23.09 -57.44
N ALA A 714 13.09 -23.77 -57.72
CA ALA A 714 14.16 -23.97 -56.75
C ALA A 714 15.11 -22.77 -56.65
N ASP A 715 15.06 -21.86 -57.62
CA ASP A 715 15.98 -20.74 -57.75
C ASP A 715 15.50 -19.45 -57.05
N GLU A 716 14.35 -19.49 -56.35
CA GLU A 716 13.66 -18.34 -55.79
C GLU A 716 13.31 -18.48 -54.29
N THR A 717 13.70 -17.52 -53.43
CA THR A 717 13.31 -17.47 -52.00
C THR A 717 13.49 -16.08 -51.37
N ILE A 718 12.54 -15.70 -50.50
CA ILE A 718 12.76 -14.73 -49.42
C ILE A 718 12.78 -15.50 -48.10
N SER A 719 13.73 -15.18 -47.24
CA SER A 719 13.76 -15.67 -45.86
C SER A 719 13.04 -14.74 -44.90
N PHE A 720 12.61 -15.29 -43.77
CA PHE A 720 12.19 -14.46 -42.63
C PHE A 720 13.34 -13.55 -42.15
N GLY A 721 14.61 -13.97 -42.33
CA GLY A 721 15.79 -13.15 -42.07
C GLY A 721 15.85 -11.85 -42.89
N ASN A 722 15.42 -11.84 -44.15
CA ASN A 722 15.35 -10.60 -44.93
C ASN A 722 14.37 -9.60 -44.31
N PHE A 723 13.19 -10.06 -43.87
CA PHE A 723 12.21 -9.20 -43.18
C PHE A 723 12.76 -8.63 -41.86
N VAL A 724 13.48 -9.44 -41.09
CA VAL A 724 14.15 -9.00 -39.86
C VAL A 724 15.17 -7.89 -40.16
N ALA A 725 15.97 -8.03 -41.24
CA ALA A 725 16.93 -7.00 -41.65
C ALA A 725 16.26 -5.69 -42.13
N GLU A 726 15.10 -5.75 -42.79
CA GLU A 726 14.31 -4.54 -43.12
C GLU A 726 13.85 -3.78 -41.86
N VAL A 727 13.42 -4.50 -40.81
CA VAL A 727 13.03 -3.87 -39.54
C VAL A 727 14.24 -3.27 -38.84
N TYR A 728 15.41 -3.92 -38.87
CA TYR A 728 16.65 -3.33 -38.37
C TYR A 728 17.02 -2.05 -39.14
N LEU A 729 16.91 -2.05 -40.47
CA LEU A 729 17.17 -0.85 -41.26
C LEU A 729 16.26 0.31 -40.84
N ALA A 730 14.96 0.04 -40.67
CA ALA A 730 13.98 1.03 -40.25
C ALA A 730 14.32 1.69 -38.90
N TYR A 731 14.83 0.93 -37.92
CA TYR A 731 15.33 1.49 -36.64
C TYR A 731 16.49 2.47 -36.84
N ALA A 732 17.51 2.08 -37.62
CA ALA A 732 18.67 2.94 -37.88
C ALA A 732 18.32 4.17 -38.73
N GLU A 733 17.36 4.06 -39.65
CA GLU A 733 16.87 5.21 -40.42
C GLU A 733 16.03 6.17 -39.56
N GLY A 734 15.10 5.65 -38.76
CA GLY A 734 14.21 6.46 -37.91
C GLY A 734 14.92 7.25 -36.83
N SER A 735 16.12 6.79 -36.41
CA SER A 735 16.95 7.41 -35.36
C SER A 735 18.13 8.23 -35.90
N ARG A 736 18.18 8.51 -37.21
CA ARG A 736 19.34 9.13 -37.90
C ARG A 736 19.90 10.39 -37.25
N ASP A 737 19.03 11.28 -36.77
CA ASP A 737 19.43 12.52 -36.09
C ASP A 737 20.13 12.23 -34.74
N ALA A 738 19.65 11.23 -33.99
CA ALA A 738 20.15 10.91 -32.65
C ALA A 738 21.57 10.32 -32.69
N TRP A 739 21.82 9.33 -33.55
CA TRP A 739 23.14 8.71 -33.63
C TRP A 739 24.18 9.57 -34.34
N THR A 740 23.75 10.45 -35.25
CA THR A 740 24.64 11.47 -35.84
C THR A 740 25.12 12.45 -34.78
N ALA A 741 24.23 12.86 -33.85
CA ALA A 741 24.61 13.68 -32.70
C ALA A 741 25.52 12.92 -31.70
N GLN A 742 25.20 11.67 -31.41
CA GLN A 742 25.96 10.83 -30.47
C GLN A 742 27.40 10.57 -30.95
N ALA A 743 27.58 10.24 -32.24
CA ALA A 743 28.90 10.04 -32.84
C ALA A 743 29.78 11.29 -32.74
N ALA A 744 29.20 12.49 -32.86
CA ALA A 744 29.91 13.76 -32.71
C ALA A 744 30.35 14.06 -31.27
N LEU A 745 29.75 13.41 -30.27
CA LEU A 745 30.10 13.54 -28.85
C LEU A 745 31.15 12.50 -28.41
N GLN A 746 31.09 11.27 -28.92
CA GLN A 746 31.93 10.16 -28.47
C GLN A 746 33.39 10.25 -28.98
N ASP A 747 33.60 10.37 -30.29
CA ASP A 747 34.95 10.57 -30.85
C ASP A 747 34.91 11.29 -32.20
N ALA A 748 35.46 12.51 -32.22
CA ALA A 748 35.60 13.32 -33.42
C ALA A 748 36.49 12.69 -34.53
N ALA A 749 37.23 11.61 -34.22
CA ALA A 749 38.00 10.84 -35.20
C ALA A 749 37.20 9.73 -35.91
N LEU A 750 36.02 9.33 -35.41
CA LEU A 750 35.14 8.35 -36.10
C LEU A 750 34.60 8.89 -37.43
N ALA A 751 34.45 10.22 -37.52
CA ALA A 751 34.05 10.95 -38.71
C ALA A 751 32.74 10.44 -39.38
N VAL A 752 31.76 10.03 -38.57
CA VAL A 752 30.43 9.62 -39.05
C VAL A 752 29.76 10.78 -39.79
N THR A 753 29.26 10.51 -41.00
CA THR A 753 28.57 11.47 -41.87
C THR A 753 27.24 10.91 -42.36
N GLU A 754 26.29 11.78 -42.66
CA GLU A 754 25.00 11.40 -43.29
C GLU A 754 25.16 10.57 -44.57
N ASP A 755 26.26 10.74 -45.32
CA ASP A 755 26.59 10.00 -46.55
C ASP A 755 27.22 8.61 -46.32
N MET A 756 27.41 8.14 -45.07
CA MET A 756 27.99 6.81 -44.82
C MET A 756 27.01 5.69 -45.18
N THR A 757 27.53 4.63 -45.80
CA THR A 757 26.75 3.41 -46.09
C THR A 757 26.26 2.80 -44.78
N LEU A 758 24.93 2.71 -44.65
CA LEU A 758 24.23 1.99 -43.60
C LEU A 758 23.83 0.61 -44.15
N THR A 759 24.30 -0.44 -43.50
CA THR A 759 24.00 -1.84 -43.85
C THR A 759 23.22 -2.45 -42.70
N ALA A 760 22.10 -3.11 -42.99
CA ALA A 760 21.32 -3.84 -42.00
C ALA A 760 21.47 -5.35 -42.24
N VAL A 761 21.83 -6.08 -41.20
CA VAL A 761 22.12 -7.51 -41.27
C VAL A 761 21.42 -8.23 -40.13
N ALA A 762 20.74 -9.32 -40.43
CA ALA A 762 20.08 -10.20 -39.46
C ALA A 762 20.78 -11.56 -39.42
N GLY A 763 21.36 -11.92 -38.27
CA GLY A 763 21.90 -13.26 -38.04
C GLY A 763 21.00 -14.12 -37.13
N GLY A 764 21.24 -15.42 -37.14
CA GLY A 764 20.58 -16.37 -36.24
C GLY A 764 19.08 -16.63 -36.49
N VAL A 765 18.48 -15.98 -37.49
CA VAL A 765 17.08 -16.20 -37.89
C VAL A 765 16.98 -17.53 -38.64
N SER A 766 16.09 -18.41 -38.18
CA SER A 766 15.86 -19.73 -38.80
C SER A 766 14.83 -19.64 -39.93
N GLU A 767 14.97 -20.50 -40.94
CA GLU A 767 13.96 -20.64 -41.99
C GLU A 767 12.71 -21.36 -41.49
N LEU A 768 11.55 -20.98 -42.03
CA LEU A 768 10.24 -21.54 -41.69
C LEU A 768 9.94 -22.79 -42.51
N GLU A 769 9.25 -23.78 -41.91
CA GLU A 769 8.73 -24.92 -42.66
C GLU A 769 7.54 -24.51 -43.54
N TYR A 770 7.42 -25.11 -44.73
CA TYR A 770 6.24 -24.94 -45.60
C TYR A 770 4.99 -25.54 -44.94
N GLY A 771 3.90 -24.80 -44.95
CA GLY A 771 2.63 -25.19 -44.34
C GLY A 771 1.94 -24.04 -43.61
N ALA A 772 1.11 -24.38 -42.63
CA ALA A 772 0.50 -23.39 -41.73
C ALA A 772 1.58 -22.83 -40.79
N VAL A 773 1.88 -21.54 -40.90
CA VAL A 773 2.82 -20.83 -40.03
C VAL A 773 2.03 -20.23 -38.87
N THR A 774 2.33 -20.69 -37.67
CA THR A 774 1.78 -20.15 -36.42
C THR A 774 2.58 -18.96 -35.93
N ARG A 775 2.00 -18.22 -34.98
CA ARG A 775 2.74 -17.21 -34.22
C ARG A 775 3.95 -17.82 -33.52
N GLY A 776 3.81 -19.02 -32.95
CA GLY A 776 4.91 -19.77 -32.33
C GLY A 776 6.09 -19.98 -33.28
N ASP A 777 5.82 -20.42 -34.52
CA ASP A 777 6.87 -20.70 -35.51
C ASP A 777 7.68 -19.45 -35.87
N LEU A 778 7.03 -18.28 -36.00
CA LEU A 778 7.75 -17.02 -36.22
C LEU A 778 8.58 -16.58 -35.02
N LEU A 779 8.12 -16.83 -33.78
CA LEU A 779 8.87 -16.48 -32.57
C LEU A 779 10.10 -17.37 -32.38
N ASP A 780 9.93 -18.67 -32.62
CA ASP A 780 10.97 -19.68 -32.44
C ASP A 780 12.01 -19.62 -33.56
N ALA A 781 11.67 -19.00 -34.70
CA ALA A 781 12.59 -18.65 -35.76
C ALA A 781 13.50 -17.45 -35.43
N LEU A 782 13.21 -16.64 -34.41
CA LEU A 782 14.07 -15.54 -33.96
C LEU A 782 15.05 -16.02 -32.87
N PRO A 783 16.32 -15.59 -32.89
CA PRO A 783 17.25 -15.92 -31.81
C PRO A 783 16.84 -15.25 -30.48
N ALA A 784 17.20 -15.88 -29.37
CA ALA A 784 16.78 -15.46 -28.03
C ALA A 784 17.84 -14.58 -27.35
N GLY A 785 17.41 -13.45 -26.76
CA GLY A 785 18.19 -12.71 -25.76
C GLY A 785 19.28 -11.75 -26.26
N ALA A 786 19.36 -11.47 -27.55
CA ALA A 786 20.30 -10.51 -28.13
C ALA A 786 19.79 -9.05 -28.05
N ARG A 787 20.69 -8.05 -28.19
CA ARG A 787 20.37 -6.60 -28.25
C ARG A 787 20.68 -6.02 -29.63
N LEU A 788 19.86 -5.10 -30.14
CA LEU A 788 20.07 -4.49 -31.46
C LEU A 788 20.96 -3.27 -31.33
N GLN A 789 22.06 -3.24 -32.07
CA GLN A 789 23.06 -2.19 -31.97
C GLN A 789 23.40 -1.64 -33.35
N LEU A 790 23.46 -0.31 -33.43
CA LEU A 790 24.10 0.39 -34.54
C LEU A 790 25.55 0.64 -34.18
N VAL A 791 26.47 0.12 -35.00
CA VAL A 791 27.91 0.25 -34.80
C VAL A 791 28.58 0.92 -36.00
N CYS A 792 29.64 1.68 -35.73
CA CYS A 792 30.63 2.05 -36.74
C CYS A 792 31.67 0.94 -36.83
N THR A 793 31.90 0.39 -38.02
CA THR A 793 32.89 -0.67 -38.27
C THR A 793 33.51 -0.51 -39.66
N THR A 794 34.29 -1.49 -40.14
CA THR A 794 34.89 -1.44 -41.48
C THR A 794 34.05 -2.20 -42.50
N ALA A 795 34.08 -1.75 -43.76
CA ALA A 795 33.44 -2.48 -44.86
C ALA A 795 33.99 -3.90 -45.04
N GLU A 796 35.26 -4.13 -44.68
CA GLU A 796 35.87 -5.46 -44.67
C GLU A 796 35.23 -6.38 -43.62
N ALA A 797 34.90 -5.86 -42.43
CA ALA A 797 34.20 -6.61 -41.39
C ALA A 797 32.78 -7.01 -41.81
N VAL A 798 32.04 -6.08 -42.43
CA VAL A 798 30.70 -6.36 -42.98
C VAL A 798 30.78 -7.40 -44.10
N SER A 799 31.71 -7.26 -45.04
CA SER A 799 31.92 -8.26 -46.10
C SER A 799 32.25 -9.65 -45.54
N GLN A 800 33.10 -9.73 -44.50
CA GLN A 800 33.44 -11.00 -43.84
C GLN A 800 32.21 -11.65 -43.18
N LEU A 801 31.31 -10.84 -42.60
CA LEU A 801 30.05 -11.31 -42.02
C LEU A 801 29.11 -11.86 -43.11
N LEU A 802 28.96 -11.14 -44.23
CA LEU A 802 28.11 -11.54 -45.35
C LEU A 802 28.63 -12.80 -46.07
N ASP A 803 29.95 -12.92 -46.23
CA ASP A 803 30.60 -14.09 -46.85
C ASP A 803 30.36 -15.41 -46.07
N THR A 804 29.94 -15.34 -44.80
CA THR A 804 29.57 -16.55 -44.03
C THR A 804 28.36 -17.27 -44.61
N GLY A 805 27.43 -16.54 -45.24
CA GLY A 805 26.10 -17.06 -45.60
C GLY A 805 25.23 -17.48 -44.41
N SER A 806 25.55 -17.04 -43.19
CA SER A 806 24.74 -17.31 -41.98
C SER A 806 23.93 -16.09 -41.51
N VAL A 807 23.82 -15.07 -42.37
CA VAL A 807 23.17 -13.79 -42.10
C VAL A 807 22.44 -13.31 -43.35
N ALA A 808 21.33 -12.58 -43.18
CA ALA A 808 20.55 -11.98 -44.27
C ALA A 808 20.66 -10.45 -44.26
N GLU A 809 20.81 -9.83 -45.42
CA GLU A 809 20.61 -8.38 -45.59
C GLU A 809 19.14 -8.04 -45.83
N THR A 810 18.84 -6.76 -46.04
CA THR A 810 17.56 -6.31 -46.61
C THR A 810 17.26 -7.05 -47.92
N TYR A 811 16.00 -7.02 -48.35
CA TYR A 811 15.62 -7.67 -49.59
C TYR A 811 16.41 -7.10 -50.78
N ASP A 812 16.38 -5.78 -50.95
CA ASP A 812 16.98 -5.10 -52.12
C ASP A 812 18.52 -5.20 -52.13
N ASP A 813 19.19 -5.12 -50.97
CA ASP A 813 20.65 -5.24 -50.89
C ASP A 813 21.12 -6.68 -51.19
N SER A 814 20.34 -7.69 -50.75
CA SER A 814 20.64 -9.10 -51.02
C SER A 814 20.54 -9.51 -52.50
N LEU A 815 20.10 -8.62 -53.40
CA LEU A 815 20.07 -8.83 -54.86
C LEU A 815 21.39 -8.45 -55.57
N VAL A 816 22.32 -7.81 -54.87
CA VAL A 816 23.57 -7.28 -55.44
C VAL A 816 24.80 -7.71 -54.62
N PRO A 817 26.02 -7.62 -55.18
CA PRO A 817 27.23 -7.74 -54.38
C PRO A 817 27.39 -6.54 -53.44
N TYR A 818 27.92 -6.77 -52.24
CA TYR A 818 28.27 -5.69 -51.30
C TYR A 818 29.41 -4.81 -51.85
N TYR A 819 29.24 -3.49 -51.77
CA TYR A 819 30.15 -2.48 -52.37
C TYR A 819 30.68 -1.43 -51.39
N GLY A 820 30.59 -1.65 -50.07
CA GLY A 820 31.08 -0.70 -49.07
C GLY A 820 32.61 -0.47 -49.14
N GLU A 821 33.06 0.75 -48.83
CA GLU A 821 34.48 1.10 -48.71
C GLU A 821 34.75 1.86 -47.41
N GLY A 822 35.89 1.58 -46.74
CA GLY A 822 36.32 2.32 -45.55
C GLY A 822 35.53 2.01 -44.29
N ASN A 823 35.14 3.06 -43.55
CA ASN A 823 34.26 2.94 -42.38
C ASN A 823 32.80 2.97 -42.84
N VAL A 824 31.98 2.09 -42.27
CA VAL A 824 30.55 1.94 -42.58
C VAL A 824 29.74 1.82 -41.30
N LEU A 825 28.45 2.03 -41.42
CA LEU A 825 27.47 1.82 -40.36
C LEU A 825 26.85 0.43 -40.55
N LEU A 826 26.85 -0.37 -39.49
CA LEU A 826 26.22 -1.69 -39.45
C LEU A 826 25.17 -1.70 -38.34
N ILE A 827 23.93 -2.05 -38.66
CA ILE A 827 22.91 -2.38 -37.65
C ILE A 827 22.62 -3.88 -37.67
N THR A 828 22.86 -4.52 -36.53
CA THR A 828 22.68 -5.97 -36.33
C THR A 828 22.60 -6.29 -34.83
N ASP A 829 22.24 -7.52 -34.50
CA ASP A 829 22.16 -8.00 -33.12
C ASP A 829 23.55 -8.29 -32.49
N THR A 830 23.62 -8.31 -31.16
CA THR A 830 24.85 -8.54 -30.38
C THR A 830 25.54 -9.89 -30.63
N ASP A 831 24.79 -10.94 -30.95
CA ASP A 831 25.37 -12.27 -31.17
C ASP A 831 26.03 -12.32 -32.55
N THR A 832 25.42 -11.68 -33.54
CA THR A 832 26.00 -11.42 -34.86
C THR A 832 27.24 -10.52 -34.75
N LEU A 833 27.21 -9.45 -33.94
CA LEU A 833 28.39 -8.62 -33.65
C LEU A 833 29.52 -9.40 -32.97
N ALA A 834 29.22 -10.37 -32.11
CA ALA A 834 30.23 -11.18 -31.43
C ALA A 834 31.06 -12.04 -32.40
N ASN A 835 30.56 -12.34 -33.60
CA ASN A 835 31.30 -13.03 -34.64
C ASN A 835 32.37 -12.15 -35.34
N LEU A 836 32.36 -10.83 -35.11
CA LEU A 836 33.37 -9.90 -35.64
C LEU A 836 34.68 -9.91 -34.82
N SER A 837 35.04 -11.01 -34.14
CA SER A 837 36.00 -11.03 -33.02
C SER A 837 37.41 -10.48 -33.27
N ASP A 838 37.85 -10.43 -34.53
CA ASP A 838 39.16 -9.90 -34.95
C ASP A 838 39.09 -8.47 -35.54
N GLN A 839 37.88 -7.88 -35.62
CA GLN A 839 37.58 -6.57 -36.23
C GLN A 839 36.98 -5.61 -35.19
N ASN A 840 37.60 -4.46 -34.97
CA ASN A 840 37.07 -3.46 -34.03
C ASN A 840 35.80 -2.80 -34.57
N TYR A 841 34.82 -2.60 -33.69
CA TYR A 841 33.64 -1.75 -33.92
C TYR A 841 33.44 -0.79 -32.74
N THR A 842 32.69 0.28 -32.96
CA THR A 842 32.27 1.24 -31.92
C THR A 842 30.75 1.33 -31.91
N ILE A 843 30.13 1.05 -30.77
CA ILE A 843 28.67 1.15 -30.58
C ILE A 843 28.25 2.62 -30.60
N LEU A 844 27.41 2.99 -31.55
CA LEU A 844 26.82 4.33 -31.66
C LEU A 844 25.48 4.39 -30.93
N MET A 845 24.63 3.37 -31.12
CA MET A 845 23.35 3.19 -30.42
C MET A 845 23.15 1.75 -30.01
N ASP A 846 22.40 1.56 -28.95
CA ASP A 846 21.81 0.28 -28.53
C ASP A 846 20.30 0.52 -28.36
N TYR A 847 19.49 -0.24 -29.10
CA TYR A 847 18.02 -0.09 -29.19
C TYR A 847 17.26 -1.04 -28.27
N GLY A 848 17.93 -1.87 -27.45
CA GLY A 848 17.27 -2.84 -26.57
C GLY A 848 16.99 -4.19 -27.24
N ASP A 849 15.86 -4.84 -26.90
CA ASP A 849 15.47 -6.17 -27.42
C ASP A 849 15.28 -6.08 -28.94
N VAL A 850 16.18 -6.74 -29.67
CA VAL A 850 16.28 -6.74 -31.13
C VAL A 850 14.95 -6.99 -31.83
N PHE A 851 14.15 -7.83 -31.19
CA PHE A 851 13.01 -8.45 -31.80
C PHE A 851 11.70 -7.91 -31.24
N TRP A 852 11.71 -6.87 -30.39
CA TRP A 852 10.47 -6.33 -29.84
C TRP A 852 9.49 -5.86 -30.93
N ASP A 853 9.89 -4.92 -31.80
CA ASP A 853 9.00 -4.45 -32.87
C ASP A 853 8.66 -5.57 -33.87
N ILE A 854 9.55 -6.54 -34.06
CA ILE A 854 9.30 -7.72 -34.91
C ILE A 854 8.20 -8.60 -34.28
N ARG A 855 8.31 -8.88 -32.98
CA ARG A 855 7.33 -9.65 -32.19
C ARG A 855 6.00 -8.89 -32.02
N MET A 856 6.04 -7.55 -31.93
CA MET A 856 4.85 -6.70 -31.97
C MET A 856 4.18 -6.70 -33.33
N ASN A 857 4.92 -6.62 -34.44
CA ASN A 857 4.35 -6.80 -35.78
C ASN A 857 3.68 -8.19 -35.94
N ILE A 858 4.23 -9.23 -35.29
CA ILE A 858 3.67 -10.60 -35.24
C ILE A 858 2.43 -10.71 -34.33
N ASN A 859 2.29 -9.84 -33.33
CA ASN A 859 1.20 -9.88 -32.35
C ASN A 859 0.03 -8.94 -32.69
N ASP A 860 0.33 -7.75 -33.19
CA ASP A 860 -0.67 -6.77 -33.59
C ASP A 860 -1.54 -7.32 -34.71
N ARG A 861 -2.85 -7.12 -34.58
CA ARG A 861 -3.88 -7.63 -35.50
C ARG A 861 -4.10 -6.71 -36.71
N THR A 862 -3.22 -5.75 -36.90
CA THR A 862 -3.21 -4.87 -38.07
C THR A 862 -2.64 -5.59 -39.30
N GLU A 863 -2.60 -4.89 -40.44
CA GLU A 863 -2.79 -5.51 -41.76
C GLU A 863 -1.66 -6.45 -42.21
N ASN A 864 -0.49 -6.41 -41.55
CA ASN A 864 0.74 -7.11 -41.93
C ASN A 864 0.58 -8.65 -42.02
N PHE A 865 -0.14 -9.27 -41.07
CA PHE A 865 -0.44 -10.72 -41.09
C PHE A 865 -1.95 -11.02 -41.15
N ALA A 866 -2.80 -10.00 -41.30
CA ALA A 866 -4.26 -10.16 -41.40
C ALA A 866 -4.77 -10.23 -42.86
N GLN A 867 -3.97 -9.76 -43.82
CA GLN A 867 -4.08 -10.14 -45.23
C GLN A 867 -3.21 -11.39 -45.50
N PRO A 868 -3.36 -12.09 -46.64
CA PRO A 868 -2.39 -13.10 -47.04
C PRO A 868 -0.99 -12.48 -47.15
N PHE A 869 -0.15 -12.73 -46.14
CA PHE A 869 1.24 -12.29 -46.12
C PHE A 869 2.04 -13.13 -47.12
N VAL A 870 2.22 -12.59 -48.32
CA VAL A 870 3.04 -13.21 -49.36
C VAL A 870 4.45 -12.65 -49.21
N LEU A 871 5.38 -13.49 -48.75
CA LEU A 871 6.81 -13.22 -48.87
C LEU A 871 7.14 -13.04 -50.37
N PRO A 872 7.68 -11.88 -50.82
CA PRO A 872 7.98 -11.65 -52.23
C PRO A 872 9.03 -12.61 -52.86
N GLU A 873 9.18 -12.56 -54.18
CA GLU A 873 10.01 -13.47 -54.99
C GLU A 873 11.43 -12.90 -55.25
N ALA A 874 12.52 -13.63 -54.97
CA ALA A 874 13.91 -13.20 -55.30
C ALA A 874 14.91 -14.33 -55.60
N PRO A 875 16.03 -14.08 -56.32
CA PRO A 875 16.96 -15.10 -56.79
C PRO A 875 17.94 -15.62 -55.72
N GLN A 876 18.43 -16.86 -55.92
CA GLN A 876 19.49 -17.56 -55.16
C GLN A 876 20.84 -16.85 -54.95
N TYR A 877 21.12 -15.69 -55.57
CA TYR A 877 22.48 -15.11 -55.60
C TYR A 877 22.52 -13.64 -55.17
N GLY A 878 23.48 -13.32 -54.29
CA GLY A 878 23.78 -11.97 -53.82
C GLY A 878 24.52 -12.00 -52.48
N ALA A 879 24.73 -10.84 -51.87
CA ALA A 879 25.39 -10.77 -50.57
C ALA A 879 24.52 -11.37 -49.44
N GLY A 880 25.16 -12.00 -48.44
CA GLY A 880 24.51 -12.82 -47.41
C GLY A 880 23.98 -14.19 -47.87
N ARG A 881 23.92 -14.48 -49.17
CA ARG A 881 23.28 -15.70 -49.72
C ARG A 881 24.29 -16.71 -50.28
N ASN A 882 24.55 -17.78 -49.52
CA ASN A 882 25.20 -19.00 -50.01
C ASN A 882 24.12 -20.09 -50.20
N GLY A 883 23.73 -20.36 -51.46
CA GLY A 883 22.66 -21.31 -51.82
C GLY A 883 22.99 -22.79 -51.68
#